data_AF-A0A9N9YA49-F1
#
_entry.id   AF-A0A9N9YA49-F1
#
_cell.length_a   1.000
_cell.length_b   1.000
_cell.length_c   1.000
_cell.angle_alpha   90.00
_cell.angle_beta   90.00
_cell.angle_gamma   90.00
#
_symmetry.space_group_name_H-M   'P 1'
#
loop_
_entity.id
_entity.type
_entity.pdbx_description
1 polymer ?
#
loop_
_entity_poly.entity_id
_entity_poly.type
_entity_poly.pdbx_seq_one_letter_code
_entity_poly.pdbx_strand_id
1 'polypeptide(L)'
;MDQSQIRPLKTLNLKSRPLTNRALAWSCDGELAVATDEIIYIFLPEYPRAAKDGEPAAEQADVPQHQFSIALQAAGNFRPDAPVNNRLCSLHGIRLPPPEEADRELSVSHIPGREVTGSGASVNQVVRVEWSPNGLGSNLRPVLTALMTSGHVFTIGEEIDAGAAAGSGRGSRNTKLFKILWGLGAELPLPAEDQEGSYRTMDERITSFSWAKEISQGRALLAYTTDEDDVVIMSVQRINSGERSFSSSGTQPVWQIREEARFDSHGPHQPVDLMDPDYVPHGTAFSLNWSPWIEEGESQVSTLSYISHNYVGFRRVTVNRSWAPGANPEVKVEESDTASLCVFLSTDAFVEWESKPIIKSGRKVARGVVCTPFEVKPFQVNLDSSPSPPVKLHPTAECGTTYPQSSISNPISDLILHPTDACNPSPVPFYTLVRSSATSFNQDWYQTNVPDSLGQLPPWVERITKQTTRLIPREAAPETLLDDSDEDEDDNVDDLYEDFESKPDLHPYRYRFWGLVSSPGDGSTAALVSQYSNYYPHRRGFCKLLFRSKSPRKPEEQAEEQAEEETPQGELTTEGKLWEWMYGGGAQVPGVTTSTSVDPSLYRASPQDSFFRDLRENQACVFCDSRLQIDGAEARCSNNHTFATCTSSGLAIMAPGVSRVCAVCQRRCLRHSELTKLAMEHLEQDPISVPPSDDLCGACGGKFVS
;
A
#
# COMPACT_ATOMS: atom_id res chain seq x y z
N MET A 1 -2.13 -21.27 16.13
CA MET A 1 -2.09 -21.73 14.72
C MET A 1 -0.76 -22.39 14.47
N ASP A 2 -0.71 -23.44 13.65
CA ASP A 2 0.56 -24.10 13.29
C ASP A 2 1.07 -23.56 11.94
N GLN A 3 2.38 -23.31 11.84
CA GLN A 3 3.03 -22.88 10.60
C GLN A 3 2.90 -23.93 9.49
N SER A 4 2.72 -25.21 9.84
CA SER A 4 2.46 -26.28 8.87
C SER A 4 1.18 -26.06 8.03
N GLN A 5 0.26 -25.21 8.48
CA GLN A 5 -0.99 -24.88 7.80
C GLN A 5 -0.86 -23.70 6.82
N ILE A 6 0.32 -23.05 6.75
CA ILE A 6 0.57 -21.92 5.86
C ILE A 6 0.77 -22.44 4.43
N ARG A 7 0.09 -21.83 3.46
CA ARG A 7 0.24 -22.18 2.03
C ARG A 7 1.48 -21.48 1.44
N PRO A 8 2.36 -22.14 0.70
CA PRO A 8 3.65 -21.57 0.28
C PRO A 8 3.52 -20.56 -0.87
N LEU A 9 4.05 -19.34 -0.78
CA LEU A 9 3.98 -18.32 -1.84
C LEU A 9 4.34 -18.86 -3.25
N LYS A 10 3.38 -18.78 -4.18
CA LYS A 10 3.48 -19.23 -5.58
C LYS A 10 3.47 -18.06 -6.54
N THR A 11 4.09 -18.25 -7.71
CA THR A 11 4.05 -17.30 -8.81
C THR A 11 2.61 -17.04 -9.26
N LEU A 12 2.26 -15.76 -9.48
CA LEU A 12 0.97 -15.35 -10.04
C LEU A 12 1.14 -14.87 -11.47
N ASN A 13 0.32 -15.36 -12.40
CA ASN A 13 0.31 -14.91 -13.80
C ASN A 13 -0.78 -13.85 -13.99
N LEU A 14 -0.42 -12.73 -14.62
CA LEU A 14 -1.31 -11.60 -14.91
C LEU A 14 -1.49 -11.47 -16.43
N LYS A 15 -2.73 -11.18 -16.83
CA LYS A 15 -3.12 -11.13 -18.26
C LYS A 15 -2.81 -9.80 -18.95
N SER A 16 -2.28 -8.84 -18.21
CA SER A 16 -1.94 -7.50 -18.71
C SER A 16 -0.60 -7.05 -18.12
N ARG A 17 0.03 -6.07 -18.79
CA ARG A 17 1.32 -5.49 -18.43
C ARG A 17 1.16 -4.05 -17.93
N PRO A 18 2.06 -3.58 -17.07
CA PRO A 18 2.13 -2.18 -16.69
C PRO A 18 2.50 -1.23 -17.84
N LEU A 19 2.09 0.03 -17.70
CA LEU A 19 2.55 1.13 -18.55
C LEU A 19 3.95 1.61 -18.13
N THR A 20 4.14 1.78 -16.82
CA THR A 20 5.32 2.38 -16.18
C THR A 20 6.04 1.37 -15.27
N ASN A 21 7.23 1.75 -14.81
CA ASN A 21 7.96 1.02 -13.76
C ASN A 21 7.33 1.30 -12.38
N ARG A 22 7.87 0.70 -11.31
CA ARG A 22 7.34 0.81 -9.93
C ARG A 22 5.84 0.51 -9.82
N ALA A 23 5.38 -0.50 -10.57
CA ALA A 23 3.97 -0.85 -10.69
C ALA A 23 3.40 -1.69 -9.52
N LEU A 24 4.13 -1.80 -8.42
CA LEU A 24 3.78 -2.59 -7.23
C LEU A 24 3.67 -1.69 -5.99
N ALA A 25 2.69 -1.96 -5.14
CA ALA A 25 2.60 -1.31 -3.83
C ALA A 25 2.09 -2.28 -2.76
N TRP A 26 2.77 -2.31 -1.60
CA TRP A 26 2.39 -3.16 -0.47
C TRP A 26 1.83 -2.31 0.68
N SER A 27 0.64 -2.65 1.17
CA SER A 27 -0.02 -1.94 2.27
C SER A 27 0.53 -2.39 3.62
N CYS A 28 0.35 -1.57 4.65
CA CYS A 28 0.73 -1.91 6.03
C CYS A 28 -0.01 -3.15 6.59
N ASP A 29 -1.13 -3.56 5.97
CA ASP A 29 -1.90 -4.77 6.32
C ASP A 29 -1.46 -6.00 5.52
N GLY A 30 -0.42 -5.90 4.69
CA GLY A 30 0.05 -6.99 3.84
C GLY A 30 -0.72 -7.14 2.53
N GLU A 31 -1.59 -6.19 2.16
CA GLU A 31 -2.31 -6.20 0.87
C GLU A 31 -1.38 -5.74 -0.26
N LEU A 32 -1.36 -6.47 -1.38
CA LEU A 32 -0.47 -6.17 -2.50
C LEU A 32 -1.28 -5.65 -3.70
N ALA A 33 -0.95 -4.46 -4.18
CA ALA A 33 -1.53 -3.87 -5.38
C ALA A 33 -0.56 -3.97 -6.56
N VAL A 34 -1.09 -4.29 -7.74
CA VAL A 34 -0.36 -4.32 -9.01
C VAL A 34 -1.08 -3.46 -10.04
N ALA A 35 -0.44 -2.38 -10.45
CA ALA A 35 -0.92 -1.52 -11.52
C ALA A 35 -0.57 -2.13 -12.88
N THR A 36 -1.57 -2.34 -13.73
CA THR A 36 -1.38 -2.69 -15.13
C THR A 36 -2.03 -1.64 -16.03
N ASP A 37 -1.86 -1.72 -17.34
CA ASP A 37 -2.38 -0.74 -18.29
C ASP A 37 -3.89 -0.48 -18.15
N GLU A 38 -4.68 -1.55 -17.96
CA GLU A 38 -6.14 -1.51 -17.90
C GLU A 38 -6.73 -1.92 -16.53
N ILE A 39 -5.93 -2.54 -15.65
CA ILE A 39 -6.42 -3.23 -14.45
C ILE A 39 -5.51 -2.96 -13.24
N ILE A 40 -6.10 -2.73 -12.07
CA ILE A 40 -5.36 -2.73 -10.79
C ILE A 40 -5.70 -4.01 -10.01
N TYR A 41 -4.78 -4.97 -9.98
CA TYR A 41 -4.97 -6.19 -9.20
C TYR A 41 -4.71 -5.91 -7.72
N ILE A 42 -5.64 -6.27 -6.82
CA ILE A 42 -5.50 -6.09 -5.37
C ILE A 42 -5.54 -7.45 -4.69
N PHE A 43 -4.41 -7.90 -4.20
CA PHE A 43 -4.21 -9.20 -3.59
C PHE A 43 -4.37 -9.10 -2.07
N LEU A 44 -5.48 -9.63 -1.55
CA LEU A 44 -5.78 -9.65 -0.11
C LEU A 44 -5.19 -10.90 0.57
N PRO A 45 -4.45 -10.77 1.68
CA PRO A 45 -3.94 -11.92 2.43
C PRO A 45 -5.06 -12.83 2.95
N GLU A 46 -4.91 -14.15 2.73
CA GLU A 46 -5.72 -15.15 3.42
C GLU A 46 -4.98 -15.69 4.65
N TYR A 47 -5.60 -15.59 5.82
CA TYR A 47 -5.04 -16.09 7.07
C TYR A 47 -5.54 -17.50 7.38
N PRO A 48 -4.67 -18.39 7.93
CA PRO A 48 -5.08 -19.71 8.39
C PRO A 48 -6.25 -19.61 9.37
N ARG A 49 -7.27 -20.44 9.17
CA ARG A 49 -8.41 -20.50 10.09
C ARG A 49 -8.08 -21.47 11.23
N ALA A 50 -8.34 -21.07 12.46
CA ALA A 50 -8.36 -22.02 13.57
C ALA A 50 -9.40 -23.11 13.24
N ALA A 51 -8.98 -24.37 13.22
CA ALA A 51 -9.87 -25.49 12.99
C ALA A 51 -11.02 -25.42 14.01
N LYS A 52 -12.27 -25.43 13.53
CA LYS A 52 -13.40 -25.67 14.41
C LYS A 52 -13.36 -27.14 14.79
N ASP A 53 -13.45 -27.43 16.09
CA ASP A 53 -13.58 -28.80 16.56
C ASP A 53 -14.77 -29.48 15.86
N GLY A 54 -14.50 -30.48 15.01
CA GLY A 54 -15.51 -31.33 14.39
C GLY A 54 -15.76 -31.19 12.88
N GLU A 55 -15.09 -30.29 12.15
CA GLU A 55 -15.17 -30.30 10.67
C GLU A 55 -14.14 -31.28 10.07
N PRO A 56 -14.54 -32.28 9.26
CA PRO A 56 -13.60 -33.22 8.66
C PRO A 56 -12.68 -32.47 7.68
N ALA A 57 -11.37 -32.62 7.88
CA ALA A 57 -10.30 -31.95 7.15
C ALA A 57 -10.21 -32.24 5.64
N ALA A 58 -11.17 -32.97 5.07
CA ALA A 58 -11.04 -33.60 3.75
C ALA A 58 -11.74 -32.88 2.59
N GLU A 59 -12.70 -31.96 2.82
CA GLU A 59 -13.51 -31.40 1.72
C GLU A 59 -13.04 -30.03 1.17
N GLN A 60 -11.98 -29.43 1.70
CA GLN A 60 -11.42 -28.15 1.21
C GLN A 60 -10.10 -28.27 0.44
N ALA A 61 -9.61 -29.49 0.18
CA ALA A 61 -8.30 -29.73 -0.43
C ALA A 61 -8.23 -29.47 -1.95
N ASP A 62 -9.37 -29.49 -2.67
CA ASP A 62 -9.38 -29.58 -4.14
C ASP A 62 -9.76 -28.30 -4.90
N VAL A 63 -9.98 -27.16 -4.22
CA VAL A 63 -10.06 -25.87 -4.93
C VAL A 63 -8.70 -25.18 -4.82
N PRO A 64 -8.02 -24.85 -5.92
CA PRO A 64 -6.78 -24.06 -5.90
C PRO A 64 -7.09 -22.64 -5.42
N GLN A 65 -7.20 -22.48 -4.11
CA GLN A 65 -7.40 -21.19 -3.47
C GLN A 65 -6.02 -20.54 -3.35
N HIS A 66 -5.80 -19.53 -4.19
CA HIS A 66 -4.56 -18.74 -4.27
C HIS A 66 -4.23 -18.09 -2.92
N GLN A 67 -2.94 -17.87 -2.59
CA GLN A 67 -2.53 -17.21 -1.32
C GLN A 67 -3.09 -15.79 -1.14
N PHE A 68 -3.62 -15.23 -2.23
CA PHE A 68 -4.26 -13.94 -2.26
C PHE A 68 -5.53 -14.10 -3.08
N SER A 69 -6.69 -13.85 -2.50
CA SER A 69 -7.92 -13.98 -3.25
C SER A 69 -8.46 -12.62 -3.68
N ILE A 70 -8.68 -12.57 -5.00
CA ILE A 70 -9.56 -11.70 -5.79
C ILE A 70 -8.87 -10.52 -6.52
N ALA A 71 -9.16 -10.35 -7.83
CA ALA A 71 -8.72 -9.22 -8.65
C ALA A 71 -9.84 -8.16 -8.75
N LEU A 72 -9.51 -6.87 -8.59
CA LEU A 72 -10.43 -5.78 -8.90
C LEU A 72 -10.14 -5.33 -10.35
N GLN A 73 -11.11 -5.44 -11.24
CA GLN A 73 -11.02 -4.76 -12.53
C GLN A 73 -11.41 -3.28 -12.33
N ALA A 74 -10.51 -2.50 -11.74
CA ALA A 74 -10.63 -1.04 -11.70
C ALA A 74 -10.34 -0.54 -13.12
N ALA A 75 -11.35 -0.60 -13.99
CA ALA A 75 -11.21 -0.42 -15.43
C ALA A 75 -10.45 0.85 -15.81
N GLY A 76 -9.37 0.69 -16.59
CA GLY A 76 -8.59 1.73 -17.25
C GLY A 76 -9.32 2.48 -18.38
N ASN A 77 -10.64 2.66 -18.24
CA ASN A 77 -11.45 3.59 -19.03
C ASN A 77 -12.21 4.56 -18.10
N PHE A 78 -11.72 4.72 -16.87
CA PHE A 78 -12.22 5.74 -15.97
C PHE A 78 -12.01 7.11 -16.65
N ARG A 79 -13.04 7.92 -16.79
CA ARG A 79 -12.86 9.33 -17.16
C ARG A 79 -13.01 10.13 -15.87
N PRO A 80 -12.17 11.15 -15.62
CA PRO A 80 -12.48 12.10 -14.56
C PRO A 80 -13.79 12.75 -14.95
N ASP A 81 -14.84 12.43 -14.19
CA ASP A 81 -16.18 12.99 -14.39
C ASP A 81 -16.59 13.56 -13.03
N ALA A 82 -17.30 14.68 -13.01
CA ALA A 82 -17.78 15.30 -11.78
C ALA A 82 -18.48 14.33 -10.80
N PRO A 83 -19.19 13.27 -11.27
CA PRO A 83 -19.78 12.27 -10.41
C PRO A 83 -18.85 11.46 -9.51
N VAL A 84 -17.53 11.44 -9.77
CA VAL A 84 -16.57 10.72 -8.92
C VAL A 84 -16.62 11.23 -7.49
N ASN A 85 -16.71 12.55 -7.32
CA ASN A 85 -16.80 13.19 -6.01
C ASN A 85 -18.24 13.52 -5.60
N ASN A 86 -19.27 13.06 -6.33
CA ASN A 86 -20.68 13.27 -5.96
C ASN A 86 -20.95 12.84 -4.52
N ARG A 87 -20.44 11.66 -4.13
CA ARG A 87 -20.65 11.15 -2.79
C ARG A 87 -19.91 11.98 -1.75
N LEU A 88 -18.65 12.31 -2.00
CA LEU A 88 -17.85 13.19 -1.13
C LEU A 88 -18.61 14.51 -0.90
N CYS A 89 -18.99 15.21 -1.97
CA CYS A 89 -19.75 16.45 -1.91
C CYS A 89 -21.11 16.26 -1.21
N SER A 90 -21.85 15.19 -1.50
CA SER A 90 -23.15 14.91 -0.86
C SER A 90 -23.04 14.70 0.65
N LEU A 91 -21.96 14.05 1.11
CA LEU A 91 -21.69 13.87 2.54
C LEU A 91 -21.38 15.20 3.25
N HIS A 92 -20.91 16.20 2.50
CA HIS A 92 -20.75 17.60 2.95
C HIS A 92 -22.00 18.46 2.68
N GLY A 93 -23.13 17.86 2.29
CA GLY A 93 -24.38 18.57 2.00
C GLY A 93 -24.39 19.34 0.66
N ILE A 94 -23.37 19.17 -0.17
CA ILE A 94 -23.22 19.83 -1.46
C ILE A 94 -23.84 18.97 -2.55
N ARG A 95 -24.66 19.58 -3.40
CA ARG A 95 -25.21 18.92 -4.61
C ARG A 95 -24.46 19.44 -5.83
N LEU A 96 -23.75 18.54 -6.50
CA LEU A 96 -23.11 18.86 -7.77
C LEU A 96 -24.16 18.98 -8.88
N PRO A 97 -23.93 19.87 -9.86
CA PRO A 97 -24.80 19.95 -11.03
C PRO A 97 -24.80 18.61 -11.79
N PRO A 98 -25.91 18.27 -12.48
CA PRO A 98 -25.90 17.14 -13.40
C PRO A 98 -24.86 17.41 -14.52
N PRO A 99 -24.17 16.37 -15.01
CA PRO A 99 -23.20 16.55 -16.10
C PRO A 99 -23.86 17.19 -17.31
N GLU A 100 -23.27 18.27 -17.86
CA GLU A 100 -23.82 18.95 -19.03
C GLU A 100 -23.60 18.08 -20.29
N GLU A 101 -24.48 18.20 -21.30
CA GLU A 101 -24.28 17.45 -22.57
C GLU A 101 -22.99 17.84 -23.30
N ALA A 102 -22.44 19.04 -23.03
CA ALA A 102 -21.16 19.53 -23.53
C ALA A 102 -19.94 18.90 -22.84
N ASP A 103 -20.07 18.42 -21.59
CA ASP A 103 -19.01 17.68 -20.87
C ASP A 103 -18.75 16.29 -21.49
N ARG A 104 -19.59 15.87 -22.45
CA ARG A 104 -19.36 14.69 -23.28
C ARG A 104 -18.40 14.96 -24.46
N GLU A 105 -18.20 16.23 -24.82
CA GLU A 105 -17.26 16.61 -25.88
C GLU A 105 -15.87 16.84 -25.28
N LEU A 106 -14.93 16.01 -25.74
CA LEU A 106 -13.53 15.93 -25.35
C LEU A 106 -12.82 17.31 -25.36
N SER A 107 -12.79 18.01 -24.23
CA SER A 107 -11.74 18.99 -23.95
C SER A 107 -10.62 18.33 -23.15
N VAL A 108 -9.93 17.36 -23.74
CA VAL A 108 -8.55 17.11 -23.34
C VAL A 108 -7.79 18.34 -23.81
N SER A 109 -7.71 19.36 -22.96
CA SER A 109 -6.84 20.52 -23.15
C SER A 109 -5.41 19.98 -23.12
N HIS A 110 -4.94 19.49 -24.26
CA HIS A 110 -3.54 19.14 -24.45
C HIS A 110 -2.75 20.44 -24.30
N ILE A 111 -2.14 20.65 -23.13
CA ILE A 111 -1.07 21.63 -22.96
C ILE A 111 0.21 20.88 -23.35
N PRO A 112 0.80 21.17 -24.53
CA PRO A 112 1.95 20.42 -25.01
C PRO A 112 3.15 20.57 -24.06
N GLY A 113 3.83 19.46 -23.74
CA GLY A 113 5.09 19.46 -22.98
C GLY A 113 4.96 19.30 -21.47
N ARG A 114 3.77 18.96 -20.97
CA ARG A 114 3.47 18.76 -19.54
C ARG A 114 2.57 17.52 -19.29
N GLU A 115 2.75 16.47 -20.09
CA GLU A 115 2.05 15.20 -19.90
C GLU A 115 2.62 14.40 -18.70
N VAL A 116 1.75 13.77 -17.90
CA VAL A 116 2.17 12.83 -16.81
C VAL A 116 3.07 11.72 -17.36
N THR A 117 2.82 11.32 -18.62
CA THR A 117 3.65 10.41 -19.42
C THR A 117 3.68 10.91 -20.87
N GLY A 118 4.82 10.83 -21.57
CA GLY A 118 4.96 11.21 -22.98
C GLY A 118 4.14 10.36 -23.99
N SER A 119 3.23 9.50 -23.50
CA SER A 119 2.31 8.67 -24.28
C SER A 119 1.12 8.27 -23.40
N GLY A 120 -0.09 8.24 -23.98
CA GLY A 120 -1.27 7.64 -23.32
C GLY A 120 -2.20 8.59 -22.55
N ALA A 121 -2.02 9.92 -22.61
CA ALA A 121 -2.95 10.87 -22.00
C ALA A 121 -4.41 10.72 -22.49
N SER A 122 -4.60 10.27 -23.74
CA SER A 122 -5.93 10.03 -24.33
C SER A 122 -6.60 8.73 -23.88
N VAL A 123 -5.86 7.80 -23.24
CA VAL A 123 -6.33 6.44 -22.91
C VAL A 123 -6.51 6.24 -21.39
N ASN A 124 -6.26 7.27 -20.58
CA ASN A 124 -6.37 7.27 -19.12
C ASN A 124 -5.88 5.97 -18.42
N GLN A 125 -4.60 5.68 -18.56
CA GLN A 125 -3.96 4.48 -18.01
C GLN A 125 -3.39 4.73 -16.61
N VAL A 126 -3.19 3.67 -15.84
CA VAL A 126 -2.61 3.76 -14.49
C VAL A 126 -1.09 3.95 -14.58
N VAL A 127 -0.59 4.99 -13.92
CA VAL A 127 0.83 5.40 -13.92
C VAL A 127 1.52 5.00 -12.61
N ARG A 128 0.87 5.20 -11.46
CA ARG A 128 1.42 4.89 -10.14
C ARG A 128 0.31 4.46 -9.21
N VAL A 129 0.62 3.56 -8.29
CA VAL A 129 -0.26 3.20 -7.16
C VAL A 129 0.50 3.28 -5.86
N GLU A 130 -0.16 3.72 -4.79
CA GLU A 130 0.41 3.78 -3.44
C GLU A 130 -0.70 3.59 -2.41
N TRP A 131 -0.41 2.83 -1.35
CA TRP A 131 -1.33 2.67 -0.23
C TRP A 131 -1.20 3.83 0.74
N SER A 132 -2.32 4.30 1.26
CA SER A 132 -2.34 5.27 2.34
C SER A 132 -1.79 4.67 3.65
N PRO A 133 -1.48 5.53 4.63
CA PRO A 133 -1.31 5.09 6.01
C PRO A 133 -2.58 4.43 6.55
N ASN A 134 -2.41 3.81 7.71
CA ASN A 134 -3.46 3.10 8.42
C ASN A 134 -4.66 4.01 8.75
N GLY A 135 -5.88 3.50 8.65
CA GLY A 135 -7.08 4.14 9.19
C GLY A 135 -7.97 4.95 8.25
N LEU A 136 -7.56 5.22 7.00
CA LEU A 136 -8.34 6.07 6.08
C LEU A 136 -9.53 5.37 5.40
N GLY A 137 -9.60 4.05 5.48
CA GLY A 137 -10.66 3.21 4.91
C GLY A 137 -11.56 2.59 5.97
N SER A 138 -12.56 1.83 5.52
CA SER A 138 -13.48 1.09 6.38
C SER A 138 -12.73 0.16 7.35
N ASN A 139 -13.22 0.02 8.59
CA ASN A 139 -12.59 -0.77 9.65
C ASN A 139 -11.09 -0.47 9.85
N LEU A 140 -10.72 0.81 9.71
CA LEU A 140 -9.35 1.30 9.85
C LEU A 140 -8.36 0.75 8.80
N ARG A 141 -8.83 0.24 7.66
CA ARG A 141 -7.94 -0.26 6.61
C ARG A 141 -7.26 0.88 5.86
N PRO A 142 -6.07 0.66 5.28
CA PRO A 142 -5.50 1.60 4.31
C PRO A 142 -6.38 1.63 3.05
N VAL A 143 -6.30 2.73 2.30
CA VAL A 143 -6.94 2.91 0.98
C VAL A 143 -5.87 2.96 -0.10
N LEU A 144 -6.20 2.53 -1.32
CA LEU A 144 -5.27 2.53 -2.45
C LEU A 144 -5.50 3.77 -3.31
N THR A 145 -4.48 4.59 -3.50
CA THR A 145 -4.55 5.74 -4.42
C THR A 145 -3.81 5.41 -5.70
N ALA A 146 -4.38 5.82 -6.84
CA ALA A 146 -3.80 5.62 -8.16
C ALA A 146 -3.72 6.95 -8.92
N LEU A 147 -2.59 7.17 -9.59
CA LEU A 147 -2.38 8.28 -10.53
C LEU A 147 -2.61 7.81 -11.95
N MET A 148 -3.31 8.63 -12.73
CA MET A 148 -3.69 8.33 -14.09
C MET A 148 -2.96 9.22 -15.11
N THR A 149 -2.82 8.77 -16.35
CA THR A 149 -2.13 9.53 -17.42
C THR A 149 -2.80 10.87 -17.77
N SER A 150 -4.06 11.08 -17.40
CA SER A 150 -4.76 12.36 -17.60
C SER A 150 -4.50 13.39 -16.49
N GLY A 151 -3.75 13.04 -15.45
CA GLY A 151 -3.38 14.00 -14.39
C GLY A 151 -4.39 14.14 -13.26
N HIS A 152 -5.20 13.11 -12.99
CA HIS A 152 -5.95 13.02 -11.73
C HIS A 152 -5.49 11.81 -10.92
N VAL A 153 -5.78 11.87 -9.63
CA VAL A 153 -5.68 10.72 -8.73
C VAL A 153 -7.07 10.29 -8.28
N PHE A 154 -7.28 8.99 -8.09
CA PHE A 154 -8.45 8.48 -7.39
C PHE A 154 -8.02 7.55 -6.26
N THR A 155 -8.87 7.44 -5.25
CA THR A 155 -8.67 6.60 -4.09
C THR A 155 -9.74 5.52 -4.03
N ILE A 156 -9.33 4.26 -3.92
CA ILE A 156 -10.19 3.08 -3.85
C ILE A 156 -10.09 2.49 -2.43
N GLY A 157 -11.21 2.05 -1.88
CA GLY A 157 -11.22 1.23 -0.66
C GLY A 157 -12.53 0.47 -0.49
N GLU A 158 -12.60 -0.34 0.58
CA GLU A 158 -13.80 -1.09 0.92
C GLU A 158 -14.94 -0.15 1.36
N GLU A 159 -16.10 -0.33 0.74
CA GLU A 159 -17.34 0.33 1.08
C GLU A 159 -18.34 -0.66 1.69
N ILE A 160 -18.86 -0.33 2.86
CA ILE A 160 -19.85 -1.14 3.59
C ILE A 160 -21.21 -0.43 3.52
N ASP A 161 -22.06 -0.86 2.59
CA ASP A 161 -23.46 -0.41 2.58
C ASP A 161 -24.24 -1.08 3.73
N ALA A 162 -25.02 -0.29 4.46
CA ALA A 162 -25.86 -0.78 5.55
C ALA A 162 -26.84 -1.88 5.11
N GLY A 163 -27.27 -1.88 3.84
CA GLY A 163 -28.10 -2.93 3.23
C GLY A 163 -27.34 -4.19 2.81
N ALA A 164 -26.05 -4.07 2.45
CA ALA A 164 -25.21 -5.21 2.05
C ALA A 164 -24.77 -6.07 3.25
N ALA A 165 -24.68 -5.46 4.44
CA ALA A 165 -24.33 -6.14 5.68
C ALA A 165 -25.36 -7.22 6.11
N ALA A 166 -26.61 -7.14 5.64
CA ALA A 166 -27.66 -8.12 5.95
C ALA A 166 -27.60 -9.40 5.07
N GLY A 167 -26.98 -9.32 3.89
CA GLY A 167 -26.92 -10.41 2.90
C GLY A 167 -25.57 -11.13 2.79
N SER A 168 -24.48 -10.51 3.24
CA SER A 168 -23.15 -11.14 3.23
C SER A 168 -22.95 -12.09 4.42
N GLY A 169 -23.56 -13.26 4.33
CA GLY A 169 -23.05 -14.41 5.08
C GLY A 169 -21.72 -14.85 4.48
N ARG A 170 -20.58 -14.38 5.00
CA ARG A 170 -19.27 -15.05 4.88
C ARG A 170 -18.19 -14.33 5.71
N GLY A 171 -17.51 -15.07 6.58
CA GLY A 171 -16.36 -14.60 7.39
C GLY A 171 -15.09 -14.41 6.57
N SER A 172 -15.17 -13.75 5.41
CA SER A 172 -14.04 -13.52 4.51
C SER A 172 -14.24 -12.21 3.75
N ARG A 173 -13.15 -11.45 3.59
CA ARG A 173 -13.13 -10.21 2.80
C ARG A 173 -13.43 -10.48 1.33
N ASN A 174 -13.99 -9.48 0.65
CA ASN A 174 -14.41 -9.59 -0.75
C ASN A 174 -14.15 -8.28 -1.51
N THR A 175 -13.39 -8.35 -2.61
CA THR A 175 -13.08 -7.16 -3.40
C THR A 175 -14.28 -6.58 -4.16
N LYS A 176 -15.42 -7.27 -4.23
CA LYS A 176 -16.68 -6.68 -4.73
C LYS A 176 -17.11 -5.42 -3.96
N LEU A 177 -16.60 -5.26 -2.74
CA LEU A 177 -16.84 -4.11 -1.87
C LEU A 177 -15.88 -2.95 -2.15
N PHE A 178 -14.84 -3.11 -2.97
CA PHE A 178 -13.95 -2.01 -3.32
C PHE A 178 -14.66 -1.05 -4.29
N LYS A 179 -14.67 0.23 -3.92
CA LYS A 179 -15.28 1.32 -4.68
C LYS A 179 -14.33 2.51 -4.69
N ILE A 180 -14.52 3.38 -5.69
CA ILE A 180 -13.85 4.67 -5.72
C ILE A 180 -14.50 5.55 -4.65
N LEU A 181 -13.68 6.05 -3.73
CA LEU A 181 -14.11 6.81 -2.57
C LEU A 181 -14.14 8.31 -2.88
N TRP A 182 -13.08 8.80 -3.56
CA TRP A 182 -12.89 10.20 -3.95
C TRP A 182 -11.70 10.32 -4.93
N GLY A 183 -11.54 11.47 -5.59
CA GLY A 183 -10.39 11.81 -6.42
C GLY A 183 -10.01 13.28 -6.38
N LEU A 184 -8.83 13.63 -6.92
CA LEU A 184 -8.25 14.97 -6.96
C LEU A 184 -7.65 15.27 -8.35
N GLY A 185 -7.63 16.55 -8.73
CA GLY A 185 -7.06 17.03 -10.00
C GLY A 185 -7.97 16.81 -11.22
N ALA A 186 -7.56 17.35 -12.37
CA ALA A 186 -8.24 17.23 -13.67
C ALA A 186 -9.75 17.49 -13.62
N GLU A 187 -10.11 18.70 -13.20
CA GLU A 187 -11.48 19.24 -13.12
C GLU A 187 -12.40 18.54 -12.11
N LEU A 188 -11.85 17.68 -11.24
CA LEU A 188 -12.65 17.05 -10.20
C LEU A 188 -13.12 18.08 -9.16
N PRO A 189 -14.41 18.06 -8.77
CA PRO A 189 -14.95 18.98 -7.78
C PRO A 189 -14.60 18.52 -6.37
N LEU A 190 -14.20 19.45 -5.50
CA LEU A 190 -13.97 19.24 -4.08
C LEU A 190 -14.82 20.19 -3.24
N PRO A 191 -15.27 19.78 -2.04
CA PRO A 191 -15.86 20.71 -1.09
C PRO A 191 -14.96 21.95 -0.88
N ALA A 192 -15.53 23.14 -1.01
CA ALA A 192 -14.77 24.37 -0.85
C ALA A 192 -14.46 24.62 0.63
N GLU A 193 -13.28 25.15 0.91
CA GLU A 193 -12.83 25.42 2.28
C GLU A 193 -13.44 26.70 2.85
N ASP A 194 -13.62 27.70 2.00
CA ASP A 194 -13.95 29.06 2.43
C ASP A 194 -15.45 29.32 2.55
N GLN A 195 -16.29 28.48 1.95
CA GLN A 195 -17.73 28.69 1.83
C GLN A 195 -18.50 27.38 2.03
N GLU A 196 -19.19 27.28 3.17
CA GLU A 196 -20.01 26.12 3.52
C GLU A 196 -21.10 25.88 2.46
N GLY A 197 -21.24 24.62 2.02
CA GLY A 197 -22.21 24.23 0.99
C GLY A 197 -21.81 24.56 -0.46
N SER A 198 -20.57 24.98 -0.71
CA SER A 198 -20.03 25.19 -2.06
C SER A 198 -18.90 24.20 -2.39
N TYR A 199 -18.52 24.11 -3.67
CA TYR A 199 -17.42 23.29 -4.14
C TYR A 199 -16.46 24.12 -5.01
N ARG A 200 -15.17 23.73 -5.01
CA ARG A 200 -14.14 24.22 -5.95
C ARG A 200 -13.86 23.16 -7.00
N THR A 201 -13.62 23.59 -8.24
CA THR A 201 -13.14 22.71 -9.31
C THR A 201 -11.63 22.77 -9.34
N MET A 202 -10.95 21.62 -9.31
CA MET A 202 -9.49 21.56 -9.40
C MET A 202 -9.04 21.59 -10.85
N ASP A 203 -8.56 22.72 -11.35
CA ASP A 203 -8.05 22.89 -12.72
C ASP A 203 -6.65 22.29 -12.95
N GLU A 204 -5.87 22.15 -11.88
CA GLU A 204 -4.52 21.59 -11.92
C GLU A 204 -4.46 20.09 -12.30
N ARG A 205 -3.39 19.69 -12.98
CA ARG A 205 -3.08 18.29 -13.28
C ARG A 205 -1.99 17.77 -12.35
N ILE A 206 -2.26 16.63 -11.75
CA ILE A 206 -1.32 15.96 -10.86
C ILE A 206 -0.31 15.17 -11.68
N THR A 207 0.98 15.44 -11.48
CA THR A 207 2.09 14.77 -12.18
C THR A 207 2.73 13.68 -11.34
N SER A 208 2.65 13.77 -10.00
CA SER A 208 3.21 12.80 -9.04
C SER A 208 2.54 12.99 -7.68
N PHE A 209 2.52 11.94 -6.86
CA PHE A 209 1.98 12.01 -5.50
C PHE A 209 2.68 11.03 -4.55
N SER A 210 2.62 11.33 -3.26
CA SER A 210 3.09 10.44 -2.20
C SER A 210 2.37 10.68 -0.88
N TRP A 211 2.04 9.59 -0.19
CA TRP A 211 1.48 9.62 1.16
C TRP A 211 2.59 9.81 2.20
N ALA A 212 2.36 10.67 3.18
CA ALA A 212 3.22 10.74 4.35
C ALA A 212 3.12 9.45 5.18
N LYS A 213 4.16 9.13 5.96
CA LYS A 213 4.10 8.00 6.91
C LYS A 213 3.01 8.24 7.96
N GLU A 214 2.60 7.20 8.68
CA GLU A 214 1.51 7.30 9.65
C GLU A 214 1.82 8.34 10.75
N ILE A 215 1.00 9.41 10.79
CA ILE A 215 1.02 10.43 11.84
C ILE A 215 0.17 9.94 13.02
N SER A 216 -1.07 9.57 12.68
CA SER A 216 -2.03 8.98 13.61
C SER A 216 -3.12 8.26 12.83
N GLN A 217 -3.80 7.34 13.50
CA GLN A 217 -4.83 6.53 12.87
C GLN A 217 -5.96 7.38 12.29
N GLY A 218 -6.26 7.16 11.00
CA GLY A 218 -7.37 7.82 10.30
C GLY A 218 -7.11 9.27 9.88
N ARG A 219 -5.88 9.76 10.04
CA ARG A 219 -5.46 11.12 9.71
C ARG A 219 -4.11 11.07 9.00
N ALA A 220 -4.07 11.55 7.78
CA ALA A 220 -2.90 11.46 6.92
C ALA A 220 -2.65 12.78 6.19
N LEU A 221 -1.41 12.94 5.72
CA LEU A 221 -1.05 13.95 4.74
C LEU A 221 -0.76 13.28 3.40
N LEU A 222 -1.21 13.89 2.32
CA LEU A 222 -0.94 13.52 0.93
C LEU A 222 -0.25 14.70 0.27
N ALA A 223 0.93 14.49 -0.31
CA ALA A 223 1.57 15.50 -1.16
C ALA A 223 1.38 15.13 -2.62
N TYR A 224 1.20 16.12 -3.48
CA TYR A 224 1.25 15.94 -4.94
C TYR A 224 1.95 17.12 -5.63
N THR A 225 2.49 16.87 -6.82
CA THR A 225 3.01 17.92 -7.71
C THR A 225 2.02 18.22 -8.81
N THR A 226 1.91 19.49 -9.17
CA THR A 226 1.06 19.96 -10.27
C THR A 226 1.82 19.95 -11.59
N ASP A 227 1.13 20.29 -12.67
CA ASP A 227 1.71 20.59 -13.98
C ASP A 227 2.31 22.01 -14.04
N GLU A 228 2.13 22.82 -13.00
CA GLU A 228 2.81 24.11 -12.81
C GLU A 228 4.02 24.01 -11.88
N ASP A 229 4.50 22.78 -11.59
CA ASP A 229 5.61 22.51 -10.69
C ASP A 229 5.43 23.10 -9.27
N ASP A 230 4.17 23.21 -8.82
CA ASP A 230 3.87 23.42 -7.41
C ASP A 230 3.79 22.08 -6.68
N VAL A 231 4.28 22.05 -5.45
CA VAL A 231 3.98 20.97 -4.50
C VAL A 231 2.83 21.42 -3.60
N VAL A 232 1.78 20.60 -3.54
CA VAL A 232 0.61 20.81 -2.69
C VAL A 232 0.57 19.74 -1.60
N ILE A 233 0.28 20.14 -0.36
CA ILE A 233 0.11 19.25 0.78
C ILE A 233 -1.35 19.28 1.21
N MET A 234 -2.01 18.13 1.12
CA MET A 234 -3.39 17.92 1.53
C MET A 234 -3.46 17.20 2.87
N SER A 235 -4.38 17.62 3.74
CA SER A 235 -4.84 16.80 4.86
C SER A 235 -6.02 15.92 4.45
N VAL A 236 -5.98 14.65 4.85
CA VAL A 236 -7.04 13.67 4.61
C VAL A 236 -7.41 13.02 5.93
N GLN A 237 -8.68 13.16 6.32
CA GLN A 237 -9.21 12.59 7.55
C GLN A 237 -10.48 11.79 7.26
N ARG A 238 -10.62 10.63 7.90
CA ARG A 238 -11.88 9.88 7.92
C ARG A 238 -12.56 10.09 9.27
N ILE A 239 -13.71 10.75 9.26
CA ILE A 239 -14.45 11.14 10.46
C ILE A 239 -15.74 10.33 10.52
N ASN A 240 -16.02 9.71 11.65
CA ASN A 240 -17.35 9.13 11.89
C ASN A 240 -18.30 10.28 12.20
N SER A 241 -19.30 10.54 11.36
CA SER A 241 -20.27 11.64 11.54
C SER A 241 -21.16 11.40 12.77
N GLY A 242 -20.62 11.59 13.98
CA GLY A 242 -21.26 11.25 15.25
C GLY A 242 -21.69 12.44 16.12
N GLU A 243 -21.46 13.69 15.71
CA GLU A 243 -21.70 14.84 16.60
C GLU A 243 -22.86 15.76 16.21
N ARG A 244 -23.58 15.52 15.09
CA ARG A 244 -24.65 16.46 14.66
C ARG A 244 -26.07 15.95 14.57
N SER A 245 -26.40 14.66 14.76
CA SER A 245 -27.82 14.29 14.97
C SER A 245 -28.05 12.90 15.57
N PHE A 246 -28.90 12.83 16.59
CA PHE A 246 -29.50 11.61 17.13
C PHE A 246 -30.64 11.08 16.24
N SER A 247 -30.47 11.07 14.92
CA SER A 247 -31.47 10.49 14.01
C SER A 247 -31.09 9.05 13.66
N SER A 248 -32.09 8.17 13.65
CA SER A 248 -32.01 6.70 13.63
C SER A 248 -31.52 6.07 12.31
N SER A 249 -30.91 6.85 11.41
CA SER A 249 -30.19 6.36 10.24
C SER A 249 -28.69 6.40 10.53
N GLY A 250 -28.02 5.24 10.50
CA GLY A 250 -26.62 5.09 10.89
C GLY A 250 -25.69 6.20 10.37
N THR A 251 -24.81 6.66 11.26
CA THR A 251 -23.80 7.69 11.01
C THR A 251 -22.81 7.21 9.94
N GLN A 252 -22.90 7.74 8.72
CA GLN A 252 -21.95 7.40 7.66
C GLN A 252 -20.62 8.15 7.91
N PRO A 253 -19.47 7.46 7.79
CA PRO A 253 -18.17 8.11 7.86
C PRO A 253 -18.00 9.05 6.66
N VAL A 254 -17.44 10.23 6.91
CA VAL A 254 -17.18 11.28 5.91
C VAL A 254 -15.68 11.48 5.78
N TRP A 255 -15.20 11.67 4.55
CA TRP A 255 -13.83 12.11 4.29
C TRP A 255 -13.77 13.64 4.29
N GLN A 256 -12.87 14.20 5.07
CA GLN A 256 -12.49 15.60 5.01
C GLN A 256 -11.16 15.69 4.29
N ILE A 257 -11.13 16.41 3.17
CA ILE A 257 -9.96 16.59 2.31
C ILE A 257 -9.74 18.08 2.14
N ARG A 258 -8.54 18.56 2.47
CA ARG A 258 -8.24 19.99 2.55
C ARG A 258 -6.81 20.29 2.13
N GLU A 259 -6.58 21.40 1.45
CA GLU A 259 -5.26 21.92 1.16
C GLU A 259 -4.71 22.66 2.38
N GLU A 260 -3.53 22.26 2.86
CA GLU A 260 -2.90 22.86 4.04
C GLU A 260 -1.69 23.73 3.68
N ALA A 261 -0.99 23.42 2.58
CA ALA A 261 0.15 24.19 2.12
C ALA A 261 0.41 23.99 0.62
N ARG A 262 1.04 25.00 0.01
CA ARG A 262 1.53 25.00 -1.38
C ARG A 262 2.87 25.72 -1.46
N PHE A 263 3.81 25.19 -2.24
CA PHE A 263 5.09 25.84 -2.50
C PHE A 263 5.68 25.49 -3.87
N ASP A 264 6.48 26.39 -4.42
CA ASP A 264 7.16 26.23 -5.71
C ASP A 264 8.29 25.19 -5.64
N SER A 265 8.33 24.29 -6.64
CA SER A 265 9.28 23.20 -6.76
C SER A 265 10.19 23.23 -7.99
N HIS A 266 10.19 24.31 -8.79
CA HIS A 266 10.98 24.42 -10.04
C HIS A 266 12.50 24.21 -9.85
N GLY A 267 13.02 24.40 -8.63
CA GLY A 267 14.44 24.25 -8.34
C GLY A 267 15.32 25.34 -8.98
N PRO A 268 16.65 25.25 -8.86
CA PRO A 268 17.56 26.34 -9.22
C PRO A 268 18.01 26.31 -10.69
N HIS A 269 17.63 25.30 -11.48
CA HIS A 269 18.13 25.19 -12.85
C HIS A 269 17.28 25.98 -13.83
N GLN A 270 17.97 26.71 -14.72
CA GLN A 270 17.30 27.52 -15.74
C GLN A 270 16.52 26.63 -16.73
N PRO A 271 15.32 27.04 -17.16
CA PRO A 271 14.59 26.33 -18.20
C PRO A 271 15.43 26.20 -19.47
N VAL A 272 15.43 25.00 -20.07
CA VAL A 272 16.13 24.70 -21.32
C VAL A 272 15.10 24.65 -22.46
N ASP A 273 15.44 25.22 -23.61
CA ASP A 273 14.60 25.14 -24.81
C ASP A 273 14.48 23.67 -25.26
N LEU A 274 13.28 23.23 -25.63
CA LEU A 274 13.04 21.88 -26.16
C LEU A 274 13.83 21.59 -27.45
N MET A 275 14.22 22.63 -28.18
CA MET A 275 15.01 22.53 -29.42
C MET A 275 16.52 22.60 -29.16
N ASP A 276 16.95 22.77 -27.91
CA ASP A 276 18.36 22.73 -27.54
C ASP A 276 18.92 21.31 -27.75
N PRO A 277 20.09 21.14 -28.39
CA PRO A 277 20.71 19.81 -28.57
C PRO A 277 21.02 19.10 -27.24
N ASP A 278 21.17 19.85 -26.15
CA ASP A 278 21.42 19.32 -24.81
C ASP A 278 20.13 19.14 -23.99
N TYR A 279 18.96 19.39 -24.59
CA TYR A 279 17.68 19.10 -23.95
C TYR A 279 17.52 17.60 -23.72
N VAL A 280 17.40 17.24 -22.45
CA VAL A 280 17.04 15.89 -22.02
C VAL A 280 15.64 15.97 -21.39
N PRO A 281 14.70 15.09 -21.82
CA PRO A 281 13.43 14.94 -21.14
C PRO A 281 13.65 14.70 -19.64
N HIS A 282 12.92 15.45 -18.83
CA HIS A 282 12.96 15.39 -17.38
C HIS A 282 11.54 15.37 -16.84
N GLY A 283 11.37 14.84 -15.64
CA GLY A 283 10.06 14.61 -15.05
C GLY A 283 9.83 13.13 -14.75
N THR A 284 9.04 12.88 -13.73
CA THR A 284 8.80 11.54 -13.19
C THR A 284 7.53 11.53 -12.38
N ALA A 285 6.73 10.48 -12.53
CA ALA A 285 5.56 10.23 -11.70
C ALA A 285 5.91 9.84 -10.25
N PHE A 286 7.22 9.80 -9.94
CA PHE A 286 7.82 9.38 -8.68
C PHE A 286 8.64 10.51 -8.05
N SER A 287 8.28 11.75 -8.34
CA SER A 287 9.05 12.93 -7.94
C SER A 287 8.98 13.20 -6.44
N LEU A 288 7.96 12.69 -5.72
CA LEU A 288 7.72 12.95 -4.31
C LEU A 288 7.94 11.72 -3.45
N ASN A 289 8.54 11.92 -2.27
CA ASN A 289 8.56 10.91 -1.21
C ASN A 289 8.76 11.56 0.16
N TRP A 290 8.12 11.01 1.19
CA TRP A 290 8.22 11.48 2.56
C TRP A 290 9.27 10.72 3.35
N SER A 291 10.11 11.45 4.09
CA SER A 291 10.93 10.85 5.13
C SER A 291 10.06 10.28 6.27
N PRO A 292 10.64 9.49 7.19
CA PRO A 292 9.98 9.16 8.45
C PRO A 292 9.68 10.41 9.28
N TRP A 293 8.67 10.30 10.14
CA TRP A 293 8.35 11.32 11.14
C TRP A 293 9.31 11.26 12.31
N ILE A 294 9.62 12.44 12.85
CA ILE A 294 10.37 12.61 14.08
C ILE A 294 9.57 13.43 15.06
N GLU A 295 9.57 13.00 16.32
CA GLU A 295 8.94 13.75 17.40
C GLU A 295 9.86 14.87 17.89
N GLU A 296 9.33 16.10 17.92
CA GLU A 296 9.92 17.30 18.50
C GLU A 296 8.94 17.96 19.47
N GLY A 297 8.95 17.51 20.72
CA GLY A 297 8.02 18.02 21.75
C GLY A 297 6.56 17.70 21.41
N GLU A 298 5.77 18.74 21.18
CA GLU A 298 4.35 18.63 20.78
C GLU A 298 4.14 18.54 19.27
N SER A 299 5.21 18.68 18.48
CA SER A 299 5.15 18.61 17.02
C SER A 299 5.84 17.35 16.49
N GLN A 300 5.51 17.01 15.26
CA GLN A 300 6.23 16.03 14.45
C GLN A 300 6.78 16.70 13.20
N VAL A 301 7.99 16.30 12.83
CA VAL A 301 8.74 16.87 11.71
C VAL A 301 9.03 15.76 10.71
N SER A 302 8.82 16.07 9.44
CA SER A 302 9.24 15.23 8.31
C SER A 302 9.84 16.11 7.21
N THR A 303 10.64 15.50 6.35
CA THR A 303 11.13 16.12 5.12
C THR A 303 10.38 15.53 3.93
N LEU A 304 9.85 16.39 3.08
CA LEU A 304 9.33 16.04 1.77
C LEU A 304 10.43 16.24 0.73
N SER A 305 10.88 15.14 0.11
CA SER A 305 11.76 15.24 -1.06
C SER A 305 10.94 15.45 -2.31
N TYR A 306 11.38 16.35 -3.18
CA TYR A 306 10.82 16.56 -4.51
C TYR A 306 11.92 16.57 -5.57
N ILE A 307 11.61 16.07 -6.77
CA ILE A 307 12.50 16.07 -7.94
C ILE A 307 12.04 17.15 -8.92
N SER A 308 12.96 18.01 -9.30
CA SER A 308 12.82 18.93 -10.45
C SER A 308 13.94 18.69 -11.47
N HIS A 309 14.10 19.57 -12.46
CA HIS A 309 15.11 19.41 -13.51
C HIS A 309 16.53 19.27 -12.93
N ASN A 310 17.07 18.05 -12.90
CA ASN A 310 18.39 17.72 -12.35
C ASN A 310 18.66 18.20 -10.91
N TYR A 311 17.59 18.36 -10.12
CA TYR A 311 17.66 18.86 -8.76
C TYR A 311 16.74 18.05 -7.85
N VAL A 312 17.23 17.73 -6.65
CA VAL A 312 16.43 17.16 -5.57
C VAL A 312 16.39 18.17 -4.44
N GLY A 313 15.20 18.67 -4.14
CA GLY A 313 14.94 19.55 -2.99
C GLY A 313 14.43 18.75 -1.80
N PHE A 314 14.87 19.14 -0.60
CA PHE A 314 14.42 18.55 0.66
C PHE A 314 13.74 19.63 1.49
N ARG A 315 12.41 19.62 1.51
CA ARG A 315 11.60 20.63 2.18
C ARG A 315 11.09 20.10 3.51
N ARG A 316 11.37 20.82 4.61
CA ARG A 316 10.87 20.42 5.93
C ARG A 316 9.40 20.83 6.10
N VAL A 317 8.64 19.90 6.66
CA VAL A 317 7.22 20.04 7.01
C VAL A 317 7.06 19.68 8.48
N THR A 318 6.45 20.59 9.24
CA THR A 318 6.19 20.43 10.66
C THR A 318 4.68 20.41 10.89
N VAL A 319 4.25 19.50 11.76
CA VAL A 319 2.84 19.26 12.05
C VAL A 319 2.63 19.14 13.57
N ASN A 320 1.53 19.66 14.10
CA ASN A 320 1.21 19.51 15.53
C ASN A 320 0.71 18.08 15.82
N ARG A 321 1.25 17.38 16.82
CA ARG A 321 0.86 16.00 17.16
C ARG A 321 -0.55 15.89 17.76
N SER A 322 -1.05 16.96 18.34
CA SER A 322 -2.23 16.95 19.22
C SER A 322 -3.54 17.36 18.54
N TRP A 323 -3.60 17.49 17.21
CA TRP A 323 -4.86 17.88 16.56
C TRP A 323 -5.93 16.81 16.77
N ALA A 324 -7.15 17.22 17.12
CA ALA A 324 -8.27 16.31 17.38
C ALA A 324 -8.86 15.77 16.05
N PRO A 325 -9.50 14.59 16.02
CA PRO A 325 -10.21 14.11 14.84
C PRO A 325 -11.22 15.14 14.34
N GLY A 326 -11.16 15.50 13.06
CA GLY A 326 -12.01 16.52 12.45
C GLY A 326 -11.60 17.98 12.71
N ALA A 327 -10.56 18.21 13.52
CA ALA A 327 -9.89 19.50 13.58
C ALA A 327 -8.88 19.61 12.43
N ASN A 328 -8.64 20.84 11.96
CA ASN A 328 -7.65 21.08 10.93
C ASN A 328 -6.23 21.00 11.52
N PRO A 329 -5.29 20.30 10.86
CA PRO A 329 -3.90 20.28 11.29
C PRO A 329 -3.24 21.65 11.09
N GLU A 330 -2.35 22.03 12.02
CA GLU A 330 -1.45 23.17 11.78
C GLU A 330 -0.20 22.64 11.05
N VAL A 331 -0.19 22.78 9.73
CA VAL A 331 0.95 22.39 8.87
C VAL A 331 1.81 23.62 8.60
N LYS A 332 3.11 23.51 8.88
CA LYS A 332 4.12 24.54 8.56
C LYS A 332 5.13 23.97 7.59
N VAL A 333 5.34 24.67 6.48
CA VAL A 333 6.35 24.34 5.48
C VAL A 333 7.44 25.40 5.52
N GLU A 334 8.70 24.99 5.49
CA GLU A 334 9.82 25.93 5.44
C GLU A 334 9.81 26.78 4.15
N GLU A 335 10.29 28.01 4.22
CA GLU A 335 10.36 28.88 3.04
C GLU A 335 11.42 28.43 2.02
N SER A 336 12.43 27.66 2.46
CA SER A 336 13.53 27.16 1.63
C SER A 336 13.88 25.72 1.97
N ASP A 337 14.58 25.06 1.06
CA ASP A 337 15.03 23.68 1.25
C ASP A 337 16.05 23.59 2.40
N THR A 338 15.86 22.61 3.28
CA THR A 338 16.79 22.33 4.38
C THR A 338 18.07 21.66 3.89
N ALA A 339 17.95 20.90 2.81
CA ALA A 339 19.06 20.33 2.08
C ALA A 339 18.70 20.25 0.59
N SER A 340 19.70 20.11 -0.27
CA SER A 340 19.46 19.91 -1.70
C SER A 340 20.62 19.20 -2.39
N LEU A 341 20.35 18.68 -3.58
CA LEU A 341 21.33 17.98 -4.40
C LEU A 341 21.11 18.26 -5.88
N CYS A 342 22.11 18.83 -6.56
CA CYS A 342 22.15 18.83 -8.03
C CYS A 342 22.72 17.49 -8.52
N VAL A 343 21.95 16.78 -9.35
CA VAL A 343 22.32 15.48 -9.91
C VAL A 343 21.59 15.26 -11.23
N PHE A 344 22.21 14.59 -12.20
CA PHE A 344 21.52 14.18 -13.43
C PHE A 344 20.39 13.18 -13.09
N LEU A 345 19.12 13.57 -13.31
CA LEU A 345 17.94 12.78 -12.91
C LEU A 345 17.22 12.16 -14.11
N SER A 346 17.10 12.86 -15.25
CA SER A 346 16.34 12.38 -16.44
C SER A 346 14.95 11.81 -16.07
N THR A 347 14.33 11.03 -16.96
CA THR A 347 13.02 10.41 -16.75
C THR A 347 13.11 9.23 -15.79
N ASP A 348 12.03 8.93 -15.07
CA ASP A 348 11.91 7.80 -14.12
C ASP A 348 12.84 7.86 -12.89
N ALA A 349 13.55 8.98 -12.65
CA ALA A 349 14.24 9.16 -11.37
C ALA A 349 13.25 9.17 -10.19
N PHE A 350 13.72 8.72 -9.04
CA PHE A 350 12.92 8.69 -7.82
C PHE A 350 13.82 8.79 -6.58
N VAL A 351 13.21 9.15 -5.44
CA VAL A 351 13.86 9.19 -4.13
C VAL A 351 13.23 8.13 -3.23
N GLU A 352 14.04 7.40 -2.48
CA GLU A 352 13.58 6.48 -1.43
C GLU A 352 14.24 6.80 -0.08
N TRP A 353 13.48 6.63 1.00
CA TRP A 353 13.90 6.90 2.37
C TRP A 353 13.95 5.62 3.20
N GLU A 354 14.93 5.53 4.12
CA GLU A 354 14.89 4.49 5.14
C GLU A 354 13.63 4.65 6.00
N SER A 355 13.07 3.53 6.51
CA SER A 355 11.82 3.55 7.27
C SER A 355 11.94 4.26 8.61
N LYS A 356 13.14 4.35 9.17
CA LYS A 356 13.41 4.94 10.49
C LYS A 356 14.55 5.94 10.44
N PRO A 357 14.45 7.02 11.22
CA PRO A 357 15.57 7.93 11.41
C PRO A 357 16.64 7.28 12.30
N ILE A 358 17.88 7.74 12.16
CA ILE A 358 18.99 7.32 13.01
C ILE A 358 19.47 8.49 13.88
N ILE A 359 20.08 8.17 15.02
CA ILE A 359 20.74 9.17 15.86
C ILE A 359 22.24 9.12 15.57
N LYS A 360 22.77 10.17 14.95
CA LYS A 360 24.19 10.27 14.62
C LYS A 360 24.80 11.48 15.31
N SER A 361 25.73 11.23 16.23
CA SER A 361 26.41 12.29 17.01
C SER A 361 25.43 13.22 17.74
N GLY A 362 24.33 12.67 18.29
CA GLY A 362 23.31 13.42 19.02
C GLY A 362 22.33 14.21 18.14
N ARG A 363 22.41 14.09 16.82
CA ARG A 363 21.45 14.68 15.86
C ARG A 363 20.57 13.60 15.27
N LYS A 364 19.32 13.97 14.98
CA LYS A 364 18.39 13.08 14.28
C LYS A 364 18.54 13.24 12.77
N VAL A 365 18.82 12.14 12.09
CA VAL A 365 19.17 12.12 10.67
C VAL A 365 18.26 11.14 9.95
N ALA A 366 17.61 11.60 8.88
CA ALA A 366 16.97 10.72 7.92
C ALA A 366 17.94 10.44 6.77
N ARG A 367 17.99 9.19 6.31
CA ARG A 367 18.82 8.77 5.19
C ARG A 367 17.95 8.21 4.08
N GLY A 368 18.49 8.27 2.88
CA GLY A 368 17.81 7.75 1.71
C GLY A 368 18.76 7.59 0.54
N VAL A 369 18.18 7.26 -0.60
CA VAL A 369 18.88 7.15 -1.87
C VAL A 369 18.14 7.92 -2.95
N VAL A 370 18.88 8.67 -3.76
CA VAL A 370 18.40 9.21 -5.03
C VAL A 370 18.75 8.20 -6.10
N CYS A 371 17.73 7.65 -6.78
CA CYS A 371 17.91 6.75 -7.90
C CYS A 371 17.78 7.54 -9.20
N THR A 372 18.90 7.71 -9.89
CA THR A 372 18.89 8.11 -11.29
C THR A 372 18.60 6.87 -12.14
N PRO A 373 18.31 7.00 -13.44
CA PRO A 373 18.19 5.84 -14.32
C PRO A 373 19.43 4.95 -14.30
N PHE A 374 20.62 5.46 -13.97
CA PHE A 374 21.87 4.71 -14.11
C PHE A 374 22.51 4.34 -12.76
N GLU A 375 22.39 5.21 -11.77
CA GLU A 375 23.16 5.16 -10.52
C GLU A 375 22.29 5.42 -9.29
N VAL A 376 22.69 4.83 -8.17
CA VAL A 376 22.10 5.08 -6.85
C VAL A 376 23.04 5.99 -6.06
N LYS A 377 22.56 7.15 -5.62
CA LYS A 377 23.32 8.11 -4.82
C LYS A 377 22.75 8.22 -3.40
N PRO A 378 23.44 7.71 -2.37
CA PRO A 378 22.97 7.84 -1.00
C PRO A 378 23.08 9.29 -0.53
N PHE A 379 22.15 9.71 0.31
CA PHE A 379 22.13 11.03 0.93
C PHE A 379 21.68 10.95 2.39
N GLN A 380 21.91 12.04 3.12
CA GLN A 380 21.50 12.18 4.52
C GLN A 380 21.00 13.61 4.75
N VAL A 381 19.88 13.75 5.46
CA VAL A 381 19.28 15.04 5.83
C VAL A 381 19.21 15.11 7.34
N ASN A 382 19.76 16.20 7.90
CA ASN A 382 19.58 16.50 9.33
C ASN A 382 18.20 17.11 9.52
N LEU A 383 17.38 16.52 10.38
CA LEU A 383 16.00 16.98 10.55
C LEU A 383 15.93 18.17 11.52
N ASP A 384 16.86 18.22 12.48
CA ASP A 384 16.96 19.30 13.47
C ASP A 384 17.75 20.53 12.96
N SER A 385 18.23 20.55 11.69
CA SER A 385 19.06 21.66 11.20
C SER A 385 18.25 22.87 10.75
N SER A 386 18.82 24.06 10.89
CA SER A 386 18.24 25.27 10.27
C SER A 386 18.21 25.16 8.74
N PRO A 387 17.26 25.81 8.07
CA PRO A 387 17.19 25.81 6.61
C PRO A 387 18.48 26.31 5.99
N SER A 388 18.84 25.75 4.84
CA SER A 388 19.97 26.24 4.06
C SER A 388 19.56 27.50 3.29
N PRO A 389 20.48 28.44 3.02
CA PRO A 389 20.14 29.57 2.16
C PRO A 389 19.72 29.06 0.77
N PRO A 390 18.72 29.69 0.12
CA PRO A 390 18.24 29.27 -1.20
C PRO A 390 19.38 29.16 -2.20
N VAL A 391 19.41 28.04 -2.95
CA VAL A 391 20.38 27.85 -4.02
C VAL A 391 20.10 28.87 -5.13
N LYS A 392 21.14 29.58 -5.58
CA LYS A 392 20.99 30.56 -6.65
C LYS A 392 20.70 29.86 -7.98
N LEU A 393 19.96 30.56 -8.85
CA LEU A 393 19.70 30.10 -10.21
C LEU A 393 21.02 29.92 -10.98
N HIS A 394 21.20 28.76 -11.61
CA HIS A 394 22.40 28.42 -12.38
C HIS A 394 22.08 27.38 -13.48
N PRO A 395 22.86 27.30 -14.57
CA PRO A 395 22.69 26.25 -15.58
C PRO A 395 23.24 24.90 -15.12
N THR A 396 22.73 23.80 -15.68
CA THR A 396 23.16 22.42 -15.35
C THR A 396 24.64 22.16 -15.63
N ALA A 397 25.23 22.91 -16.57
CA ALA A 397 26.65 22.82 -16.90
C ALA A 397 27.55 23.30 -15.76
N GLU A 398 27.10 24.28 -14.96
CA GLU A 398 27.87 24.84 -13.85
C GLU A 398 28.03 23.83 -12.71
N CYS A 399 27.01 23.01 -12.46
CA CYS A 399 27.03 21.96 -11.44
C CYS A 399 27.41 20.57 -11.99
N GLY A 400 27.74 20.46 -13.28
CA GLY A 400 28.18 19.22 -13.90
C GLY A 400 27.09 18.14 -14.01
N THR A 401 25.83 18.57 -14.14
CA THR A 401 24.66 17.68 -14.19
C THR A 401 24.02 17.58 -15.56
N THR A 402 24.55 18.26 -16.59
CA THR A 402 24.02 18.21 -17.96
C THR A 402 24.01 16.78 -18.54
N TYR A 403 25.07 16.01 -18.29
CA TYR A 403 25.22 14.66 -18.82
C TYR A 403 25.41 13.62 -17.71
N PRO A 404 24.98 12.37 -17.92
CA PRO A 404 25.23 11.30 -16.97
C PRO A 404 26.73 10.99 -16.89
N GLN A 405 27.19 10.64 -15.69
CA GLN A 405 28.57 10.20 -15.45
C GLN A 405 28.80 8.72 -15.79
N SER A 406 27.71 7.95 -15.87
CA SER A 406 27.72 6.50 -16.10
C SER A 406 27.61 6.15 -17.58
N SER A 407 28.29 5.07 -17.98
CA SER A 407 28.13 4.44 -19.29
C SER A 407 27.13 3.28 -19.29
N ILE A 408 26.41 3.05 -18.18
CA ILE A 408 25.44 1.95 -18.07
C ILE A 408 24.22 2.28 -18.92
N SER A 409 23.80 1.34 -19.76
CA SER A 409 22.66 1.53 -20.68
C SER A 409 21.35 0.89 -20.21
N ASN A 410 21.39 0.05 -19.16
CA ASN A 410 20.23 -0.65 -18.63
C ASN A 410 19.64 0.15 -17.44
N PRO A 411 18.50 0.85 -17.58
CA PRO A 411 18.06 1.75 -16.54
C PRO A 411 17.48 1.01 -15.33
N ILE A 412 17.68 1.55 -14.13
CA ILE A 412 17.07 1.09 -12.88
C ILE A 412 15.54 1.23 -13.01
N SER A 413 14.81 0.14 -12.75
CA SER A 413 13.35 0.17 -12.74
C SER A 413 12.79 0.40 -11.36
N ASP A 414 13.41 -0.20 -10.34
CA ASP A 414 12.92 -0.15 -8.97
C ASP A 414 14.02 -0.54 -7.98
N LEU A 415 13.84 -0.15 -6.72
CA LEU A 415 14.73 -0.39 -5.60
C LEU A 415 13.92 -0.47 -4.31
N ILE A 416 14.31 -1.39 -3.42
CA ILE A 416 13.83 -1.46 -2.04
C ILE A 416 14.98 -1.15 -1.08
N LEU A 417 14.66 -0.45 0.01
CA LEU A 417 15.58 -0.22 1.12
C LEU A 417 15.34 -1.24 2.22
N HIS A 418 16.43 -1.82 2.74
CA HIS A 418 16.38 -2.79 3.82
C HIS A 418 16.58 -2.10 5.17
N PRO A 419 15.83 -2.50 6.22
CA PRO A 419 16.03 -1.99 7.56
C PRO A 419 17.47 -2.19 8.03
N THR A 420 18.01 -1.19 8.72
CA THR A 420 19.30 -1.26 9.39
C THR A 420 19.09 -1.12 10.90
N ASP A 421 19.99 -1.69 11.68
CA ASP A 421 19.98 -1.48 13.12
C ASP A 421 20.22 0.01 13.42
N ALA A 422 19.26 0.64 14.09
CA ALA A 422 19.35 2.05 14.47
C ALA A 422 20.47 2.30 15.49
N CYS A 423 20.85 1.29 16.27
CA CYS A 423 21.93 1.36 17.26
C CYS A 423 23.32 1.20 16.62
N ASN A 424 23.42 0.48 15.51
CA ASN A 424 24.64 0.32 14.73
C ASN A 424 24.40 0.56 13.23
N PRO A 425 24.16 1.82 12.83
CA PRO A 425 23.78 2.12 11.46
C PRO A 425 24.93 1.86 10.50
N SER A 426 24.60 1.21 9.39
CA SER A 426 25.52 1.03 8.25
C SER A 426 26.07 2.38 7.76
N PRO A 427 27.22 2.43 7.07
CA PRO A 427 27.72 3.69 6.50
C PRO A 427 26.82 4.25 5.38
N VAL A 428 26.15 3.37 4.63
CA VAL A 428 25.21 3.71 3.55
C VAL A 428 23.93 2.88 3.71
N PRO A 429 22.76 3.40 3.29
CA PRO A 429 21.53 2.61 3.30
C PRO A 429 21.69 1.30 2.56
N PHE A 430 21.16 0.22 3.13
CA PHE A 430 21.12 -1.07 2.46
C PHE A 430 19.96 -1.11 1.48
N TYR A 431 20.22 -1.63 0.28
CA TYR A 431 19.26 -1.67 -0.80
C TYR A 431 19.46 -2.88 -1.71
N THR A 432 18.36 -3.24 -2.36
CA THR A 432 18.33 -4.16 -3.50
C THR A 432 17.59 -3.50 -4.64
N LEU A 433 18.15 -3.54 -5.83
CA LEU A 433 17.57 -2.95 -7.03
C LEU A 433 17.47 -3.93 -8.18
N VAL A 434 16.53 -3.63 -9.08
CA VAL A 434 16.37 -4.30 -10.37
C VAL A 434 16.44 -3.28 -11.50
N ARG A 435 17.09 -3.67 -12.59
CA ARG A 435 17.12 -2.90 -13.84
C ARG A 435 16.11 -3.44 -14.84
N SER A 436 15.82 -2.62 -15.83
CA SER A 436 14.71 -2.79 -16.76
C SER A 436 14.76 -4.07 -17.56
N SER A 437 15.94 -4.57 -17.90
CA SER A 437 16.06 -5.79 -18.71
C SER A 437 17.07 -6.77 -18.13
N ALA A 438 16.69 -8.05 -18.06
CA ALA A 438 17.60 -9.16 -17.86
C ALA A 438 17.70 -9.97 -19.15
N THR A 439 18.93 -10.14 -19.64
CA THR A 439 19.28 -10.81 -20.89
C THR A 439 20.50 -11.69 -20.65
N SER A 440 20.92 -12.45 -21.66
CA SER A 440 22.18 -13.20 -21.62
C SER A 440 23.44 -12.31 -21.63
N PHE A 441 23.32 -11.07 -22.11
CA PHE A 441 24.46 -10.17 -22.36
C PHE A 441 24.70 -9.17 -21.23
N ASN A 442 23.81 -9.13 -20.22
CA ASN A 442 23.96 -8.26 -19.07
C ASN A 442 23.85 -9.05 -17.76
N GLN A 443 24.68 -8.68 -16.80
CA GLN A 443 24.74 -9.31 -15.47
C GLN A 443 24.43 -8.30 -14.36
N ASP A 444 24.25 -7.04 -14.72
CA ASP A 444 24.05 -5.92 -13.81
C ASP A 444 22.57 -5.67 -13.48
N TRP A 445 21.67 -6.52 -13.96
CA TRP A 445 20.22 -6.32 -13.86
C TRP A 445 19.66 -6.52 -12.45
N TYR A 446 20.39 -7.22 -11.57
CA TYR A 446 20.10 -7.32 -10.13
C TYR A 446 21.34 -6.87 -9.37
N GLN A 447 21.18 -5.92 -8.45
CA GLN A 447 22.28 -5.42 -7.62
C GLN A 447 21.80 -5.26 -6.18
N THR A 448 22.65 -5.62 -5.24
CA THR A 448 22.40 -5.43 -3.81
C THR A 448 23.70 -5.04 -3.12
N ASN A 449 23.62 -4.15 -2.14
CA ASN A 449 24.73 -3.85 -1.23
C ASN A 449 24.51 -4.45 0.17
N VAL A 450 23.48 -5.29 0.32
CA VAL A 450 23.25 -6.07 1.55
C VAL A 450 24.39 -7.09 1.68
N PRO A 451 25.08 -7.14 2.84
CA PRO A 451 26.14 -8.13 3.07
C PRO A 451 25.65 -9.57 2.92
N ASP A 452 26.48 -10.45 2.36
CA ASP A 452 26.15 -11.89 2.16
C ASP A 452 25.78 -12.60 3.46
N SER A 453 26.32 -12.14 4.61
CA SER A 453 25.96 -12.65 5.94
C SER A 453 24.51 -12.37 6.34
N LEU A 454 23.91 -11.32 5.77
CA LEU A 454 22.56 -10.85 6.08
C LEU A 454 21.54 -11.22 4.98
N GLY A 455 22.00 -11.58 3.79
CA GLY A 455 21.14 -11.79 2.63
C GLY A 455 21.54 -12.99 1.79
N GLN A 456 20.62 -13.97 1.67
CA GLN A 456 20.69 -14.97 0.60
C GLN A 456 20.16 -14.40 -0.72
N LEU A 457 20.65 -14.92 -1.85
CA LEU A 457 20.12 -14.58 -3.16
C LEU A 457 18.65 -15.05 -3.27
N PRO A 458 17.72 -14.21 -3.75
CA PRO A 458 16.33 -14.62 -3.91
C PRO A 458 16.18 -15.78 -4.94
N PRO A 459 15.33 -16.79 -4.68
CA PRO A 459 15.13 -17.90 -5.62
C PRO A 459 14.65 -17.47 -7.01
N TRP A 460 13.89 -16.37 -7.09
CA TRP A 460 13.44 -15.84 -8.37
C TRP A 460 14.58 -15.22 -9.18
N VAL A 461 15.62 -14.69 -8.52
CA VAL A 461 16.84 -14.17 -9.19
C VAL A 461 17.62 -15.32 -9.80
N GLU A 462 17.78 -16.41 -9.06
CA GLU A 462 18.41 -17.64 -9.57
C GLU A 462 17.65 -18.22 -10.77
N ARG A 463 16.31 -18.27 -10.66
CA ARG A 463 15.44 -18.73 -11.75
C ARG A 463 15.62 -17.90 -13.02
N ILE A 464 15.56 -16.57 -12.91
CA ILE A 464 15.72 -15.69 -14.07
C ILE A 464 17.13 -15.83 -14.66
N THR A 465 18.16 -15.84 -13.81
CA THR A 465 19.56 -16.04 -14.25
C THR A 465 19.71 -17.33 -15.03
N LYS A 466 19.15 -18.44 -14.53
CA LYS A 466 19.18 -19.73 -15.22
C LYS A 466 18.44 -19.68 -16.56
N GLN A 467 17.29 -18.99 -16.62
CA GLN A 467 16.48 -18.91 -17.83
C GLN A 467 17.08 -18.00 -18.91
N THR A 468 17.76 -16.90 -18.54
CA THR A 468 18.41 -15.99 -19.49
C THR A 468 19.75 -16.52 -19.99
N THR A 469 20.49 -17.26 -19.17
CA THR A 469 21.79 -17.84 -19.55
C THR A 469 21.69 -19.20 -20.23
N ARG A 470 20.53 -19.88 -20.14
CA ARG A 470 20.29 -21.15 -20.84
C ARG A 470 20.53 -20.96 -22.35
N LEU A 471 21.34 -21.86 -22.91
CA LEU A 471 21.51 -22.03 -24.33
C LEU A 471 20.67 -23.23 -24.77
N ILE A 472 19.95 -23.09 -25.88
CA ILE A 472 19.27 -24.19 -26.54
C ILE A 472 19.69 -24.27 -28.01
N PRO A 473 19.80 -25.49 -28.56
CA PRO A 473 19.94 -25.67 -30.00
C PRO A 473 18.75 -25.03 -30.70
N ARG A 474 18.97 -24.38 -31.84
CA ARG A 474 17.91 -23.68 -32.57
C ARG A 474 16.76 -24.61 -32.99
N GLU A 475 17.04 -25.89 -33.20
CA GLU A 475 16.07 -26.93 -33.54
C GLU A 475 15.09 -27.23 -32.40
N ALA A 476 15.51 -27.07 -31.13
CA ALA A 476 14.67 -27.28 -29.94
C ALA A 476 13.89 -26.01 -29.52
N ALA A 477 14.10 -24.89 -30.21
CA ALA A 477 13.43 -23.62 -29.91
C ALA A 477 11.90 -23.62 -30.10
N PRO A 478 11.32 -24.33 -31.09
CA PRO A 478 9.86 -24.43 -31.22
C PRO A 478 9.22 -25.28 -30.12
N GLU A 479 9.84 -26.40 -29.75
CA GLU A 479 9.27 -27.38 -28.79
C GLU A 479 9.31 -26.89 -27.33
N THR A 480 10.33 -26.13 -26.94
CA THR A 480 10.50 -25.67 -25.55
C THR A 480 9.51 -24.59 -25.10
N LEU A 481 8.66 -24.09 -25.99
CA LEU A 481 7.66 -23.05 -25.70
C LEU A 481 6.24 -23.61 -25.50
N LEU A 482 5.95 -24.82 -26.00
CA LEU A 482 4.64 -25.46 -25.86
C LEU A 482 4.41 -26.05 -24.45
N ASP A 483 5.48 -26.29 -23.69
CA ASP A 483 5.42 -26.91 -22.36
C ASP A 483 5.13 -25.89 -21.22
N ASP A 484 5.23 -24.58 -21.51
CA ASP A 484 4.98 -23.49 -20.54
C ASP A 484 3.69 -22.69 -20.85
N SER A 485 2.92 -23.09 -21.88
CA SER A 485 1.63 -22.51 -22.25
C SER A 485 0.50 -23.53 -22.10
N ASP A 486 -0.22 -23.48 -20.98
CA ASP A 486 -1.52 -24.14 -20.87
C ASP A 486 -2.52 -23.43 -21.80
N GLU A 487 -3.05 -24.16 -22.80
CA GLU A 487 -4.18 -23.83 -23.70
C GLU A 487 -3.86 -22.78 -24.80
N ASP A 488 -4.04 -22.97 -26.12
CA ASP A 488 -4.93 -23.82 -26.93
C ASP A 488 -4.21 -24.28 -28.23
N GLU A 489 -4.63 -25.44 -28.74
CA GLU A 489 -4.32 -25.99 -30.06
C GLU A 489 -4.83 -25.08 -31.19
N ASP A 490 -3.97 -24.81 -32.19
CA ASP A 490 -4.25 -24.75 -33.63
C ASP A 490 -3.27 -23.79 -34.35
N ASP A 491 -2.34 -24.37 -35.11
CA ASP A 491 -2.18 -24.10 -36.54
C ASP A 491 -0.97 -24.86 -37.09
N ASN A 492 -1.24 -25.74 -38.06
CA ASN A 492 -0.26 -26.46 -38.86
C ASN A 492 0.73 -25.47 -39.52
N VAL A 493 1.98 -25.47 -39.06
CA VAL A 493 3.12 -24.93 -39.81
C VAL A 493 3.97 -26.08 -40.33
N ASP A 494 3.39 -26.83 -41.27
CA ASP A 494 4.16 -27.70 -42.15
C ASP A 494 4.68 -26.86 -43.33
N ASP A 495 5.85 -27.25 -43.82
CA ASP A 495 6.61 -26.69 -44.95
C ASP A 495 7.49 -25.46 -44.66
N LEU A 496 8.77 -25.74 -44.37
CA LEU A 496 9.95 -25.21 -45.10
C LEU A 496 11.24 -25.85 -44.52
N TYR A 497 11.51 -27.10 -44.91
CA TYR A 497 12.81 -27.73 -44.68
C TYR A 497 13.78 -27.34 -45.81
N GLU A 498 14.67 -26.38 -45.54
CA GLU A 498 15.93 -26.26 -46.28
C GLU A 498 17.09 -26.52 -45.32
N ASP A 499 18.05 -27.31 -45.81
CA ASP A 499 19.33 -27.68 -45.17
C ASP A 499 20.04 -26.48 -44.54
N PHE A 500 20.45 -26.59 -43.28
CA PHE A 500 21.42 -25.65 -42.72
C PHE A 500 22.43 -26.34 -41.81
N GLU A 501 23.70 -26.10 -42.12
CA GLU A 501 24.87 -26.22 -41.25
C GLU A 501 24.58 -25.77 -39.81
N SER A 502 25.22 -26.43 -38.84
CA SER A 502 25.09 -26.22 -37.38
C SER A 502 24.88 -24.75 -37.00
N LYS A 503 23.61 -24.35 -36.83
CA LYS A 503 23.26 -23.00 -36.41
C LYS A 503 23.66 -22.81 -34.94
N PRO A 504 24.19 -21.64 -34.54
CA PRO A 504 24.66 -21.41 -33.18
C PRO A 504 23.52 -21.57 -32.16
N ASP A 505 23.87 -22.04 -30.97
CA ASP A 505 22.97 -22.09 -29.82
C ASP A 505 22.45 -20.69 -29.48
N LEU A 506 21.20 -20.62 -29.02
CA LEU A 506 20.49 -19.36 -28.79
C LEU A 506 19.94 -19.28 -27.37
N HIS A 507 19.85 -18.05 -26.86
CA HIS A 507 19.19 -17.76 -25.58
C HIS A 507 17.68 -17.59 -25.80
N PRO A 508 16.82 -18.40 -25.18
CA PRO A 508 15.41 -18.41 -25.50
C PRO A 508 14.65 -17.22 -24.92
N TYR A 509 15.06 -16.74 -23.74
CA TYR A 509 14.29 -15.78 -22.97
C TYR A 509 15.08 -14.52 -22.63
N ARG A 510 14.34 -13.42 -22.55
CA ARG A 510 14.72 -12.18 -21.87
C ARG A 510 13.59 -11.75 -20.96
N TYR A 511 13.91 -10.99 -19.92
CA TYR A 511 12.92 -10.50 -18.96
C TYR A 511 12.93 -8.97 -18.94
N ARG A 512 11.74 -8.39 -18.75
CA ARG A 512 11.57 -6.99 -18.39
C ARG A 512 11.05 -6.88 -16.97
N PHE A 513 11.64 -6.02 -16.16
CA PHE A 513 11.15 -5.70 -14.82
C PHE A 513 10.23 -4.50 -14.87
N TRP A 514 9.18 -4.56 -14.04
CA TRP A 514 8.19 -3.49 -13.92
C TRP A 514 8.02 -2.98 -12.48
N GLY A 515 8.56 -3.69 -11.49
CA GLY A 515 8.52 -3.26 -10.10
C GLY A 515 9.15 -4.27 -9.14
N LEU A 516 9.55 -3.77 -7.98
CA LEU A 516 10.11 -4.52 -6.86
C LEU A 516 9.60 -3.90 -5.55
N VAL A 517 9.01 -4.70 -4.68
CA VAL A 517 8.49 -4.20 -3.39
C VAL A 517 8.78 -5.20 -2.26
N SER A 518 8.97 -4.68 -1.06
CA SER A 518 9.11 -5.45 0.17
C SER A 518 7.78 -5.50 0.95
N SER A 519 7.58 -6.57 1.70
CA SER A 519 6.45 -6.65 2.64
C SER A 519 6.64 -5.65 3.79
N PRO A 520 5.59 -5.33 4.57
CA PRO A 520 5.65 -4.28 5.59
C PRO A 520 6.80 -4.39 6.58
N GLY A 521 7.23 -5.61 6.92
CA GLY A 521 8.39 -5.87 7.78
C GLY A 521 9.65 -6.30 7.05
N ASP A 522 9.72 -6.16 5.72
CA ASP A 522 10.86 -6.52 4.86
C ASP A 522 11.26 -8.02 4.92
N GLY A 523 10.37 -8.89 5.38
CA GLY A 523 10.62 -10.33 5.43
C GLY A 523 10.39 -11.03 4.08
N SER A 524 9.55 -10.46 3.21
CA SER A 524 9.25 -10.97 1.87
C SER A 524 9.46 -9.91 0.81
N THR A 525 9.74 -10.33 -0.43
CA THR A 525 9.83 -9.42 -1.58
C THR A 525 8.99 -9.94 -2.74
N ALA A 526 8.39 -9.04 -3.52
CA ALA A 526 7.69 -9.35 -4.75
C ALA A 526 8.32 -8.60 -5.93
N ALA A 527 8.57 -9.32 -7.03
CA ALA A 527 9.10 -8.77 -8.29
C ALA A 527 8.11 -9.01 -9.43
N LEU A 528 7.79 -7.96 -10.18
CA LEU A 528 6.89 -8.03 -11.33
C LEU A 528 7.70 -8.05 -12.63
N VAL A 529 7.53 -9.11 -13.42
CA VAL A 529 8.32 -9.31 -14.64
C VAL A 529 7.47 -9.73 -15.83
N SER A 530 7.89 -9.35 -17.04
CA SER A 530 7.42 -9.97 -18.28
C SER A 530 8.53 -10.82 -18.88
N GLN A 531 8.21 -12.06 -19.20
CA GLN A 531 9.10 -12.97 -19.93
C GLN A 531 8.83 -12.81 -21.43
N TYR A 532 9.88 -12.60 -22.22
CA TYR A 532 9.80 -12.50 -23.67
C TYR A 532 10.65 -13.57 -24.34
N SER A 533 10.12 -14.13 -25.42
CA SER A 533 10.90 -14.95 -26.34
C SER A 533 11.82 -14.05 -27.18
N ASN A 534 13.05 -14.50 -27.41
CA ASN A 534 13.94 -13.88 -28.38
C ASN A 534 13.66 -14.35 -29.84
N TYR A 535 12.79 -15.35 -30.03
CA TYR A 535 12.50 -15.96 -31.33
C TYR A 535 11.35 -15.30 -32.07
N TYR A 536 10.28 -14.95 -31.34
CA TYR A 536 9.04 -14.47 -31.93
C TYR A 536 8.65 -13.10 -31.38
N PRO A 537 8.10 -12.22 -32.23
CA PRO A 537 7.49 -10.99 -31.75
C PRO A 537 6.31 -11.34 -30.84
N HIS A 538 6.45 -11.01 -29.55
CA HIS A 538 5.44 -11.34 -28.56
C HIS A 538 4.22 -10.41 -28.76
N ARG A 539 3.05 -10.99 -29.06
CA ARG A 539 1.82 -10.20 -29.29
C ARG A 539 1.03 -9.92 -28.01
N ARG A 540 1.15 -10.74 -26.96
CA ARG A 540 0.41 -10.59 -25.69
C ARG A 540 1.29 -10.02 -24.57
N GLY A 541 0.79 -9.06 -23.80
CA GLY A 541 1.53 -8.40 -22.72
C GLY A 541 1.33 -9.07 -21.37
N PHE A 542 1.86 -10.27 -21.15
CA PHE A 542 1.71 -10.97 -19.88
C PHE A 542 2.78 -10.60 -18.86
N CYS A 543 2.41 -10.63 -17.59
CA CYS A 543 3.32 -10.43 -16.47
C CYS A 543 3.23 -11.59 -15.46
N LYS A 544 4.32 -11.81 -14.73
CA LYS A 544 4.43 -12.78 -13.65
C LYS A 544 4.88 -12.04 -12.40
N LEU A 545 4.20 -12.32 -11.29
CA LEU A 545 4.61 -11.88 -9.97
C LEU A 545 5.41 -13.00 -9.30
N LEU A 546 6.67 -12.73 -9.00
CA LEU A 546 7.61 -13.65 -8.40
C LEU A 546 7.85 -13.25 -6.94
N PHE A 547 7.83 -14.22 -6.04
CA PHE A 547 8.00 -13.96 -4.61
C PHE A 547 9.32 -14.52 -4.08
N ARG A 548 9.82 -13.86 -3.04
CA ARG A 548 10.78 -14.40 -2.09
C ARG A 548 10.10 -14.39 -0.71
N SER A 549 10.24 -15.48 0.01
CA SER A 549 9.88 -15.61 1.42
C SER A 549 11.12 -16.09 2.18
N LYS A 550 11.34 -15.58 3.41
CA LYS A 550 12.31 -16.19 4.32
C LYS A 550 11.73 -17.52 4.79
N SER A 551 12.48 -18.62 4.63
CA SER A 551 12.02 -19.93 5.10
C SER A 551 11.71 -19.87 6.60
N PRO A 552 10.66 -20.56 7.09
CA PRO A 552 10.38 -20.62 8.52
C PRO A 552 11.59 -21.25 9.24
N ARG A 553 12.23 -20.47 10.14
CA ARG A 553 13.35 -20.95 10.98
C ARG A 553 12.86 -22.09 11.87
N LYS A 554 13.70 -23.10 12.12
CA LYS A 554 13.34 -24.22 13.00
C LYS A 554 13.05 -23.72 14.42
N PRO A 555 12.14 -24.36 15.18
CA PRO A 555 11.79 -23.95 16.54
C PRO A 555 12.99 -23.85 17.49
N GLU A 556 14.02 -24.68 17.29
CA GLU A 556 15.24 -24.70 18.11
C GLU A 556 16.11 -23.44 17.92
N GLU A 557 16.17 -22.90 16.70
CA GLU A 557 16.89 -21.65 16.38
C GLU A 557 16.11 -20.40 16.82
N GLN A 558 14.77 -20.50 16.90
CA GLN A 558 13.91 -19.41 17.38
C GLN A 558 14.11 -19.11 18.87
N ALA A 559 14.50 -20.07 19.70
CA ALA A 559 14.65 -19.88 21.14
C ALA A 559 15.99 -19.24 21.55
N GLU A 560 17.05 -19.45 20.77
CA GLU A 560 18.39 -18.90 21.06
C GLU A 560 18.53 -17.45 20.56
N GLU A 561 17.90 -17.07 19.43
CA GLU A 561 17.91 -15.70 18.89
C GLU A 561 16.76 -14.80 19.40
N GLN A 562 15.71 -15.36 20.03
CA GLN A 562 14.67 -14.57 20.71
C GLN A 562 15.21 -13.68 21.82
N ALA A 563 16.44 -13.94 22.28
CA ALA A 563 17.17 -13.11 23.24
C ALA A 563 18.07 -12.03 22.58
N GLU A 564 18.36 -12.11 21.27
CA GLU A 564 19.38 -11.27 20.61
C GLU A 564 18.89 -10.48 19.37
N GLU A 565 17.81 -10.87 18.70
CA GLU A 565 17.20 -10.09 17.60
C GLU A 565 15.72 -9.79 17.85
N GLU A 566 15.45 -8.76 18.66
CA GLU A 566 14.18 -8.02 18.55
C GLU A 566 14.15 -7.33 17.18
N THR A 567 13.75 -8.04 16.13
CA THR A 567 13.27 -7.37 14.91
C THR A 567 12.15 -6.43 15.36
N PRO A 568 12.22 -5.12 15.09
CA PRO A 568 11.34 -4.16 15.74
C PRO A 568 9.94 -4.23 15.11
N GLN A 569 9.15 -5.24 15.52
CA GLN A 569 7.73 -5.42 15.22
C GLN A 569 6.83 -4.34 15.85
N GLY A 570 7.42 -3.28 16.41
CA GLY A 570 6.74 -2.23 17.17
C GLY A 570 5.77 -1.36 16.36
N GLU A 571 5.80 -1.39 15.02
CA GLU A 571 5.03 -0.48 14.17
C GLU A 571 4.07 -1.16 13.19
N LEU A 572 4.05 -2.50 13.14
CA LEU A 572 3.20 -3.24 12.20
C LEU A 572 1.78 -3.43 12.75
N THR A 573 0.79 -3.37 11.86
CA THR A 573 -0.59 -3.80 12.18
C THR A 573 -0.61 -5.29 12.49
N THR A 574 -1.66 -5.77 13.16
CA THR A 574 -1.80 -7.22 13.46
C THR A 574 -1.78 -8.05 12.17
N GLU A 575 -2.41 -7.55 11.12
CA GLU A 575 -2.38 -8.09 9.77
C GLU A 575 -0.94 -8.15 9.21
N GLY A 576 -0.21 -7.04 9.26
CA GLY A 576 1.19 -6.98 8.83
C GLY A 576 2.09 -7.93 9.64
N LYS A 577 1.94 -7.99 10.97
CA LYS A 577 2.66 -8.94 11.83
C LYS A 577 2.39 -10.39 11.44
N LEU A 578 1.14 -10.71 11.13
CA LEU A 578 0.78 -12.06 10.73
C LEU A 578 1.32 -12.40 9.34
N TRP A 579 1.34 -11.44 8.41
CA TRP A 579 2.02 -11.60 7.13
C TRP A 579 3.49 -11.97 7.32
N GLU A 580 4.22 -11.20 8.14
CA GLU A 580 5.63 -11.45 8.41
C GLU A 580 5.85 -12.79 9.12
N TRP A 581 4.98 -13.17 10.06
CA TRP A 581 5.04 -14.50 10.69
C TRP A 581 4.85 -15.62 9.66
N MET A 582 3.95 -15.44 8.67
CA MET A 582 3.68 -16.47 7.67
C MET A 582 4.80 -16.61 6.64
N TYR A 583 5.33 -15.50 6.14
CA TYR A 583 6.19 -15.48 4.95
C TYR A 583 7.51 -14.73 5.15
N GLY A 584 7.62 -13.91 6.19
CA GLY A 584 8.75 -13.03 6.44
C GLY A 584 9.73 -13.51 7.52
N GLY A 585 9.45 -14.63 8.19
CA GLY A 585 10.24 -15.09 9.33
C GLY A 585 9.99 -14.28 10.62
N GLY A 586 8.87 -13.58 10.71
CA GLY A 586 8.48 -12.80 11.89
C GLY A 586 8.12 -13.66 13.11
N ALA A 587 8.16 -13.04 14.30
CA ALA A 587 7.78 -13.67 15.56
C ALA A 587 6.29 -14.01 15.64
N GLN A 588 5.94 -14.84 16.61
CA GLN A 588 4.56 -15.25 16.91
C GLN A 588 3.65 -14.03 17.21
N VAL A 589 2.40 -14.08 16.73
CA VAL A 589 1.41 -13.02 16.91
C VAL A 589 0.49 -13.35 18.10
N PRO A 590 0.52 -12.57 19.19
CA PRO A 590 -0.34 -12.78 20.36
C PRO A 590 -1.83 -12.81 20.00
N GLY A 591 -2.57 -13.74 20.61
CA GLY A 591 -4.01 -13.90 20.38
C GLY A 591 -4.39 -14.58 19.05
N VAL A 592 -3.39 -14.95 18.23
CA VAL A 592 -3.59 -15.62 16.92
C VAL A 592 -2.78 -16.92 16.83
N THR A 593 -1.46 -16.83 16.94
CA THR A 593 -0.57 -17.98 16.65
C THR A 593 -0.23 -18.75 17.92
N THR A 594 -0.06 -18.07 19.06
CA THR A 594 0.08 -18.70 20.38
C THR A 594 -1.27 -19.08 20.96
N SER A 595 -1.54 -20.39 21.11
CA SER A 595 -2.70 -20.92 21.83
C SER A 595 -2.48 -21.09 23.33
N THR A 596 -1.30 -20.70 23.83
CA THR A 596 -1.05 -20.66 25.27
C THR A 596 -2.16 -19.84 25.90
N SER A 597 -2.72 -20.37 26.97
CA SER A 597 -3.53 -19.65 27.95
C SER A 597 -2.77 -18.38 28.32
N VAL A 598 -2.96 -17.33 27.53
CA VAL A 598 -2.73 -15.96 27.92
C VAL A 598 -3.53 -15.86 29.21
N ASP A 599 -2.80 -15.67 30.31
CA ASP A 599 -3.38 -15.51 31.64
C ASP A 599 -4.68 -14.70 31.50
N PRO A 600 -5.83 -15.13 32.04
CA PRO A 600 -7.03 -14.33 32.00
C PRO A 600 -6.83 -12.88 32.50
N SER A 601 -5.73 -12.62 33.23
CA SER A 601 -5.25 -11.30 33.64
C SER A 601 -4.55 -10.46 32.53
N LEU A 602 -4.07 -11.10 31.46
CA LEU A 602 -3.47 -10.48 30.26
C LEU A 602 -4.49 -10.15 29.17
N TYR A 603 -5.74 -10.62 29.28
CA TYR A 603 -6.83 -9.77 28.83
C TYR A 603 -6.70 -8.52 29.67
N ARG A 604 -6.14 -7.45 29.09
CA ARG A 604 -6.39 -6.11 29.63
C ARG A 604 -7.91 -6.09 29.78
N ALA A 605 -8.42 -6.12 31.01
CA ALA A 605 -9.86 -6.05 31.26
C ALA A 605 -10.30 -4.81 30.50
N SER A 606 -10.90 -5.02 29.33
CA SER A 606 -11.15 -3.89 28.46
C SER A 606 -12.08 -2.99 29.25
N PRO A 607 -12.06 -1.67 29.04
CA PRO A 607 -13.01 -0.79 29.69
C PRO A 607 -14.44 -1.35 29.57
N GLN A 608 -14.76 -1.98 28.43
CA GLN A 608 -16.03 -2.65 28.19
C GLN A 608 -16.24 -3.92 29.02
N ASP A 609 -15.25 -4.80 29.13
CA ASP A 609 -15.36 -6.03 29.93
C ASP A 609 -15.61 -5.69 31.41
N SER A 610 -14.91 -4.68 31.91
CA SER A 610 -15.09 -4.21 33.28
C SER A 610 -16.47 -3.57 33.53
N PHE A 611 -16.98 -2.83 32.55
CA PHE A 611 -18.27 -2.11 32.59
C PHE A 611 -19.47 -3.07 32.50
N PHE A 612 -19.38 -4.11 31.66
CA PHE A 612 -20.47 -5.07 31.43
C PHE A 612 -20.42 -6.31 32.33
N ARG A 613 -19.55 -6.33 33.34
CA ARG A 613 -19.34 -7.48 34.24
C ARG A 613 -20.62 -7.98 34.90
N ASP A 614 -21.41 -7.06 35.47
CA ASP A 614 -22.65 -7.41 36.18
C ASP A 614 -23.71 -7.98 35.24
N LEU A 615 -23.77 -7.44 34.01
CA LEU A 615 -24.66 -7.95 32.97
C LEU A 615 -24.21 -9.34 32.50
N ARG A 616 -22.89 -9.52 32.29
CA ARG A 616 -22.27 -10.78 31.87
C ARG A 616 -22.60 -11.93 32.83
N GLU A 617 -22.58 -11.67 34.13
CA GLU A 617 -22.92 -12.67 35.14
C GLU A 617 -24.43 -13.00 35.18
N ASN A 618 -25.29 -12.10 34.71
CA ASN A 618 -26.74 -12.23 34.81
C ASN A 618 -27.46 -12.42 33.45
N GLN A 619 -26.71 -12.62 32.36
CA GLN A 619 -27.31 -12.85 31.04
C GLN A 619 -28.17 -14.12 31.02
N ALA A 620 -29.40 -13.96 30.53
CA ALA A 620 -30.37 -15.04 30.33
C ALA A 620 -30.44 -15.43 28.84
N CYS A 621 -30.69 -16.71 28.58
CA CYS A 621 -30.83 -17.23 27.23
C CYS A 621 -32.11 -16.73 26.54
N VAL A 622 -31.99 -16.10 25.37
CA VAL A 622 -33.14 -15.57 24.58
C VAL A 622 -34.19 -16.62 24.18
N PHE A 623 -33.86 -17.92 24.24
CA PHE A 623 -34.78 -19.01 23.85
C PHE A 623 -35.47 -19.70 25.02
N CYS A 624 -34.92 -19.64 26.23
CA CYS A 624 -35.43 -20.44 27.35
C CYS A 624 -35.21 -19.83 28.74
N ASP A 625 -34.74 -18.58 28.80
CA ASP A 625 -34.56 -17.75 30.00
C ASP A 625 -33.62 -18.32 31.08
N SER A 626 -33.04 -19.50 30.88
CA SER A 626 -32.01 -20.04 31.76
C SER A 626 -30.73 -19.20 31.70
N ARG A 627 -30.04 -19.08 32.84
CA ARG A 627 -28.76 -18.37 32.96
C ARG A 627 -27.71 -18.93 31.99
N LEU A 628 -26.95 -18.05 31.35
CA LEU A 628 -25.83 -18.42 30.50
C LEU A 628 -24.56 -18.59 31.34
N GLN A 629 -23.84 -19.68 31.10
CA GLN A 629 -22.48 -19.89 31.58
C GLN A 629 -21.52 -19.57 30.44
N ILE A 630 -20.60 -18.63 30.68
CA ILE A 630 -19.62 -18.19 29.69
C ILE A 630 -18.33 -18.99 29.88
N ASP A 631 -17.92 -19.69 28.82
CA ASP A 631 -16.72 -20.51 28.77
C ASP A 631 -15.83 -20.03 27.61
N GLY A 632 -15.03 -19.01 27.90
CA GLY A 632 -14.13 -18.40 26.93
C GLY A 632 -14.85 -17.83 25.71
N ALA A 633 -14.76 -18.52 24.57
CA ALA A 633 -15.29 -18.07 23.29
C ALA A 633 -16.78 -18.37 23.08
N GLU A 634 -17.39 -19.21 23.93
CA GLU A 634 -18.80 -19.60 23.83
C GLU A 634 -19.54 -19.36 25.15
N ALA A 635 -20.85 -19.14 25.06
CA ALA A 635 -21.76 -19.07 26.19
C ALA A 635 -22.85 -20.12 26.01
N ARG A 636 -23.09 -20.93 27.04
CA ARG A 636 -24.02 -22.06 26.98
C ARG A 636 -25.06 -21.98 28.09
N CYS A 637 -26.31 -22.31 27.77
CA CYS A 637 -27.39 -22.39 28.75
C CYS A 637 -27.61 -23.85 29.23
N SER A 638 -28.39 -24.05 30.29
CA SER A 638 -28.69 -25.40 30.82
C SER A 638 -29.43 -26.30 29.83
N ASN A 639 -30.13 -25.71 28.85
CA ASN A 639 -30.82 -26.40 27.76
C ASN A 639 -29.95 -26.56 26.49
N ASN A 640 -28.63 -26.35 26.60
CA ASN A 640 -27.64 -26.57 25.54
C ASN A 640 -27.71 -25.61 24.33
N HIS A 641 -28.44 -24.49 24.43
CA HIS A 641 -28.29 -23.40 23.46
C HIS A 641 -26.92 -22.75 23.64
N THR A 642 -26.20 -22.55 22.53
CA THR A 642 -24.83 -22.04 22.51
C THR A 642 -24.76 -20.76 21.70
N PHE A 643 -24.04 -19.76 22.22
CA PHE A 643 -23.85 -18.44 21.63
C PHE A 643 -22.36 -18.12 21.59
N ALA A 644 -21.93 -17.29 20.62
CA ALA A 644 -20.57 -16.77 20.63
C ALA A 644 -20.42 -15.67 21.69
N THR A 645 -19.26 -15.58 22.32
CA THR A 645 -18.94 -14.54 23.30
C THR A 645 -18.20 -13.38 22.63
N CYS A 646 -18.61 -12.15 22.97
CA CYS A 646 -17.92 -10.93 22.55
C CYS A 646 -16.55 -10.85 23.22
N THR A 647 -15.46 -10.77 22.44
CA THR A 647 -14.11 -10.71 23.02
C THR A 647 -13.79 -9.39 23.70
N SER A 648 -14.48 -8.30 23.35
CA SER A 648 -14.25 -7.00 23.95
C SER A 648 -15.03 -6.83 25.27
N SER A 649 -16.29 -7.24 25.34
CA SER A 649 -17.15 -7.02 26.51
C SER A 649 -17.45 -8.28 27.35
N GLY A 650 -17.08 -9.47 26.87
CA GLY A 650 -17.39 -10.74 27.52
C GLY A 650 -18.87 -11.16 27.44
N LEU A 651 -19.74 -10.39 26.78
CA LEU A 651 -21.17 -10.69 26.66
C LEU A 651 -21.48 -11.73 25.59
N ALA A 652 -22.48 -12.57 25.83
CA ALA A 652 -23.04 -13.47 24.82
C ALA A 652 -23.73 -12.69 23.69
N ILE A 653 -23.47 -13.10 22.44
CA ILE A 653 -24.03 -12.49 21.22
C ILE A 653 -25.30 -13.25 20.84
N MET A 654 -26.46 -12.69 21.16
CA MET A 654 -27.76 -13.37 21.06
C MET A 654 -28.63 -12.95 19.87
N ALA A 655 -28.18 -11.97 19.07
CA ALA A 655 -28.91 -11.49 17.90
C ALA A 655 -28.03 -11.51 16.63
N PRO A 656 -28.63 -11.72 15.44
CA PRO A 656 -27.92 -11.56 14.17
C PRO A 656 -27.63 -10.07 13.89
N GLY A 657 -26.56 -9.78 13.15
CA GLY A 657 -26.24 -8.42 12.69
C GLY A 657 -25.68 -7.45 13.74
N VAL A 658 -25.68 -7.82 15.03
CA VAL A 658 -25.22 -6.94 16.12
C VAL A 658 -23.71 -7.05 16.44
N SER A 659 -22.99 -7.92 15.73
CA SER A 659 -21.55 -8.15 15.91
C SER A 659 -20.74 -7.90 14.64
N ARG A 660 -19.44 -7.65 14.82
CA ARG A 660 -18.39 -7.61 13.81
C ARG A 660 -17.50 -8.83 13.97
N VAL A 661 -16.92 -9.33 12.88
CA VAL A 661 -16.02 -10.50 12.88
C VAL A 661 -14.60 -10.02 12.60
N CYS A 662 -13.62 -10.43 13.42
CA CYS A 662 -12.21 -10.11 13.18
C CYS A 662 -11.70 -10.83 11.92
N ALA A 663 -11.03 -10.12 11.01
CA ALA A 663 -10.47 -10.72 9.80
C ALA A 663 -9.34 -11.72 10.09
N VAL A 664 -8.66 -11.55 11.22
CA VAL A 664 -7.51 -12.36 11.63
C VAL A 664 -7.96 -13.56 12.48
N CYS A 665 -8.41 -13.33 13.71
CA CYS A 665 -8.73 -14.43 14.64
C CYS A 665 -10.16 -14.97 14.52
N GLN A 666 -11.00 -14.39 13.65
CA GLN A 666 -12.40 -14.79 13.41
C GLN A 666 -13.34 -14.73 14.63
N ARG A 667 -12.86 -14.21 15.76
CA ARG A 667 -13.69 -13.94 16.94
C ARG A 667 -14.58 -12.72 16.70
N ARG A 668 -15.67 -12.65 17.47
CA ARG A 668 -16.71 -11.63 17.31
C ARG A 668 -16.61 -10.55 18.39
N CYS A 669 -16.89 -9.31 18.01
CA CYS A 669 -17.09 -8.19 18.92
C CYS A 669 -18.45 -7.56 18.67
N LEU A 670 -19.20 -7.22 19.71
CA LEU A 670 -20.43 -6.46 19.59
C LEU A 670 -20.16 -5.07 19.01
N ARG A 671 -21.11 -4.54 18.23
CA ARG A 671 -21.06 -3.17 17.74
C ARG A 671 -21.30 -2.21 18.91
N HIS A 672 -20.69 -1.02 18.85
CA HIS A 672 -20.90 -0.01 19.89
C HIS A 672 -22.38 0.33 20.09
N SER A 673 -23.16 0.45 19.00
CA SER A 673 -24.60 0.68 19.06
C SER A 673 -25.37 -0.37 19.85
N GLU A 674 -24.95 -1.64 19.79
CA GLU A 674 -25.57 -2.71 20.56
C GLU A 674 -25.16 -2.65 22.03
N LEU A 675 -23.88 -2.35 22.31
CA LEU A 675 -23.42 -2.15 23.68
C LEU A 675 -24.15 -0.99 24.37
N THR A 676 -24.35 0.11 23.64
CA THR A 676 -25.15 1.24 24.10
C THR A 676 -26.59 0.82 24.42
N LYS A 677 -27.23 0.08 23.53
CA LYS A 677 -28.58 -0.44 23.73
C LYS A 677 -28.67 -1.32 24.98
N LEU A 678 -27.74 -2.28 25.14
CA LEU A 678 -27.71 -3.19 26.28
C LEU A 678 -27.47 -2.45 27.61
N ALA A 679 -26.63 -1.40 27.61
CA ALA A 679 -26.40 -0.57 28.79
C ALA A 679 -27.67 0.20 29.21
N MET A 680 -28.43 0.72 28.25
CA MET A 680 -29.70 1.40 28.53
C MET A 680 -30.76 0.42 29.05
N GLU A 681 -30.89 -0.75 28.42
CA GLU A 681 -31.94 -1.73 28.74
C GLU A 681 -31.71 -2.46 30.05
N HIS A 682 -30.46 -2.75 30.42
CA HIS A 682 -30.14 -3.64 31.54
C HIS A 682 -29.32 -3.01 32.67
N LEU A 683 -28.63 -1.89 32.43
CA LEU A 683 -27.80 -1.22 33.45
C LEU A 683 -28.36 0.16 33.84
N GLU A 684 -29.44 0.62 33.20
CA GLU A 684 -30.03 1.96 33.37
C GLU A 684 -28.99 3.09 33.21
N GLN A 685 -27.98 2.86 32.37
CA GLN A 685 -26.88 3.79 32.13
C GLN A 685 -27.12 4.64 30.88
N ASP A 686 -26.69 5.90 30.93
CA ASP A 686 -26.76 6.84 29.80
C ASP A 686 -25.76 6.43 28.70
N PRO A 687 -26.08 6.52 27.39
CA PRO A 687 -25.19 6.16 26.29
C PRO A 687 -23.76 6.73 26.38
N ILE A 688 -23.62 7.92 26.94
CA ILE A 688 -22.34 8.63 27.10
C ILE A 688 -21.40 7.90 28.08
N SER A 689 -21.95 7.13 29.02
CA SER A 689 -21.16 6.38 30.01
C SER A 689 -20.57 5.09 29.46
N VAL A 690 -21.06 4.60 28.32
CA VAL A 690 -20.62 3.34 27.73
C VAL A 690 -19.24 3.54 27.11
N PRO A 691 -18.21 2.77 27.53
CA PRO A 691 -16.89 2.92 26.96
C PRO A 691 -16.90 2.68 25.45
N PRO A 692 -16.21 3.53 24.66
CA PRO A 692 -16.20 3.41 23.22
C PRO A 692 -15.75 2.01 22.81
N SER A 693 -16.38 1.45 21.78
CA SER A 693 -15.91 0.19 21.22
C SER A 693 -14.65 0.45 20.43
N ASP A 694 -13.60 -0.29 20.76
CA ASP A 694 -12.41 -0.33 19.93
C ASP A 694 -12.82 -0.71 18.50
N ASP A 695 -12.22 -0.03 17.53
CA ASP A 695 -12.33 -0.36 16.11
C ASP A 695 -11.45 -1.57 15.72
N LEU A 696 -10.71 -2.11 16.70
CA LEU A 696 -9.91 -3.31 16.61
C LEU A 696 -10.49 -4.44 17.48
N CYS A 697 -10.14 -5.68 17.15
CA CYS A 697 -10.57 -6.85 17.90
C CYS A 697 -9.92 -6.88 19.29
N GLY A 698 -10.73 -6.97 20.35
CA GLY A 698 -10.25 -7.04 21.73
C GLY A 698 -9.39 -8.28 22.06
N ALA A 699 -9.36 -9.31 21.21
CA ALA A 699 -8.55 -10.51 21.43
C ALA A 699 -7.16 -10.46 20.80
N CYS A 700 -7.03 -9.96 19.57
CA CYS A 700 -5.77 -9.98 18.83
C CYS A 700 -5.32 -8.62 18.30
N GLY A 701 -6.13 -7.56 18.46
CA GLY A 701 -5.88 -6.25 17.87
C GLY A 701 -6.05 -6.20 16.34
N GLY A 702 -6.56 -7.26 15.71
CA GLY A 702 -6.82 -7.31 14.26
C GLY A 702 -8.08 -6.53 13.87
N LYS A 703 -8.13 -6.06 12.63
CA LYS A 703 -9.25 -5.29 12.07
C LYS A 703 -10.42 -6.19 11.73
N PHE A 704 -11.61 -5.61 11.72
CA PHE A 704 -12.84 -6.32 11.37
C PHE A 704 -12.99 -6.54 9.86
N VAL A 705 -13.75 -7.57 9.49
CA VAL A 705 -14.25 -7.77 8.13
C VAL A 705 -15.35 -6.73 7.86
N SER A 706 -15.34 -6.20 6.64
CA SER A 706 -16.33 -5.28 6.06
C SER A 706 -17.73 -5.86 5.99
#